data_AF-A0A2G2FFJ8-F1
#
_entry.id   AF-A0A2G2FFJ8-F1
#
_cell.length_a   1.000
_cell.length_b   1.000
_cell.length_c   1.000
_cell.angle_alpha   90.00
_cell.angle_beta   90.00
_cell.angle_gamma   90.00
#
_symmetry.space_group_name_H-M   'P 1'
#
loop_
_entity.id
_entity.type
_entity.pdbx_description
1 polymer ?
#
loop_
_entity_poly.entity_id
_entity_poly.type
_entity_poly.pdbx_seq_one_letter_code
_entity_poly.pdbx_strand_id
1 'polypeptide(L)'
;MKNIFISFFILLFFGSGLLSQGNFMLSPQDKAYLFHTVRKSPILEQNIGRYIKYTGKEITLPNGEINYDSIELVIVNQPELLTIYADEIRKAPKGILAEVANKMALWHLNKVLVAHRQNELEKGGYVNDYTKFEVILFRELPECALKTKKEQRIIHPKVEKLNNPSLTFNDKAAALDGFGAWTEQEKKQTLDAYNVAINEWVKERTLEIYRKLGGEADVFHNVLTAAGDGSSTSGLFEEREKDERGRWNKGLPKAVGLFPYESYIGIKKDAKKKKPEVIPMGHTAHLFQTVGGGKKTNIHVDVWGYNSEKQTTVVIDKGGDIYPLFGSNDTRFLSPDSTFGEGVTYYTMINRLRADIVAYEEMVTGKKGIDYWIEYHEERKQDKLLEIDKTEKELNDIRYSTIITNDKKYTTDSKRKKRKKRQEKVVLYYEQLAAIKRKIKELKEEKEMILTKKQALVRQQQGMYDLIGTKWIPYEEKDGLFIFKDSAHFDLLTQEFTFPPSEEKEDFEIRLLAIPYSHTSDQYDEVMLHINIVDAVPLYNAQVQLNLNDVFEVDKYDLNQTLFTAEDSIPVKELFDALQDNKRYFDIIARGAGVAKWKNFEPVKYYDPVEMDNYPGKTQEERNKAKNDSVFKRLRTTQVKVLIDRCITLEVNSFTDPVKSNFTPPNEDLKKMMEQYDLSENDMLSAYRTYMTLKTLKQELNVLAGKYLDRPEAKTAIDRINKSIDKARISVGKTSFKYKEFEE
;
A
#
# COMPACT_ATOMS: atom_id res chain seq x y z
N MET A 1 -66.35 39.87 -0.76
CA MET A 1 -65.75 39.11 -1.89
C MET A 1 -64.67 39.93 -2.58
N LYS A 2 -63.54 40.09 -1.90
CA LYS A 2 -62.23 40.58 -2.35
C LYS A 2 -61.29 40.10 -1.26
N ASN A 3 -60.19 39.43 -1.61
CA ASN A 3 -59.11 38.87 -0.75
C ASN A 3 -58.85 37.36 -0.84
N ILE A 4 -59.30 36.65 -1.89
CA ILE A 4 -58.85 35.26 -2.14
C ILE A 4 -57.91 35.15 -3.37
N PHE A 5 -57.75 36.22 -4.16
CA PHE A 5 -57.00 36.15 -5.43
C PHE A 5 -55.55 36.66 -5.40
N ILE A 6 -55.00 37.01 -4.22
CA ILE A 6 -53.61 37.53 -4.13
C ILE A 6 -52.61 36.48 -3.57
N SER A 7 -53.08 35.38 -2.98
CA SER A 7 -52.18 34.35 -2.41
C SER A 7 -51.73 33.27 -3.40
N PHE A 8 -52.15 33.30 -4.66
CA PHE A 8 -51.76 32.29 -5.66
C PHE A 8 -50.66 32.74 -6.63
N PHE A 9 -50.17 33.99 -6.51
CA PHE A 9 -49.17 34.55 -7.43
C PHE A 9 -47.77 34.75 -6.82
N ILE A 10 -47.57 34.39 -5.55
CA ILE A 10 -46.25 34.46 -4.87
C ILE A 10 -45.55 33.09 -4.82
N LEU A 11 -46.20 32.01 -5.29
CA LEU A 11 -45.61 30.66 -5.30
C LEU A 11 -44.89 30.26 -6.61
N LEU A 12 -44.68 31.20 -7.54
CA LEU A 12 -44.17 30.92 -8.90
C LEU A 12 -42.91 31.71 -9.30
N PHE A 13 -42.19 32.28 -8.31
CA PHE A 13 -40.94 33.02 -8.54
C PHE A 13 -39.74 32.58 -7.65
N PHE A 14 -39.65 31.29 -7.34
CA PHE A 14 -38.34 30.67 -7.03
C PHE A 14 -37.90 29.82 -8.23
N GLY A 15 -37.56 30.53 -9.30
CA GLY A 15 -36.83 29.97 -10.42
C GLY A 15 -35.39 29.68 -10.03
N SER A 16 -34.97 28.44 -10.29
CA SER A 16 -33.64 28.09 -10.78
C SER A 16 -32.43 28.68 -10.04
N GLY A 17 -32.15 28.12 -8.86
CA GLY A 17 -30.83 28.16 -8.24
C GLY A 17 -30.28 26.75 -8.09
N LEU A 18 -29.23 26.43 -8.85
CA LEU A 18 -28.25 25.35 -8.58
C LEU A 18 -28.81 23.92 -8.39
N LEU A 19 -29.34 23.34 -9.46
CA LEU A 19 -29.39 21.88 -9.62
C LEU A 19 -28.08 21.42 -10.28
N SER A 20 -27.07 21.15 -9.45
CA SER A 20 -25.92 20.26 -9.71
C SER A 20 -25.07 20.21 -8.43
N GLN A 21 -25.62 19.62 -7.37
CA GLN A 21 -24.86 19.26 -6.19
C GLN A 21 -25.34 17.87 -5.79
N GLY A 22 -24.62 16.84 -6.24
CA GLY A 22 -24.71 15.51 -5.66
C GLY A 22 -24.32 15.64 -4.19
N ASN A 23 -25.31 15.82 -3.31
CA ASN A 23 -25.08 15.92 -1.88
C ASN A 23 -24.59 14.55 -1.39
N PHE A 24 -23.28 14.41 -1.23
CA PHE A 24 -22.78 13.45 -0.26
C PHE A 24 -23.46 13.76 1.07
N MET A 25 -24.04 12.74 1.71
CA MET A 25 -24.58 12.81 3.07
C MET A 25 -23.45 12.97 4.10
N LEU A 26 -22.57 13.95 3.91
CA LEU A 26 -21.48 14.34 4.78
C LEU A 26 -21.94 15.51 5.63
N SER A 27 -21.72 15.39 6.95
CA SER A 27 -21.96 16.50 7.88
C SER A 27 -21.01 17.68 7.56
N PRO A 28 -21.32 18.91 8.01
CA PRO A 28 -20.39 20.04 7.89
C PRO A 28 -18.99 19.74 8.45
N GLN A 29 -18.92 18.94 9.53
CA GLN A 29 -17.68 18.47 10.13
C GLN A 29 -16.93 17.51 9.21
N ASP A 30 -17.63 16.54 8.61
CA ASP A 30 -17.03 15.60 7.65
C ASP A 30 -16.49 16.33 6.41
N LYS A 31 -17.23 17.34 5.92
CA LYS A 31 -16.81 18.19 4.80
C LYS A 31 -15.54 18.97 5.11
N ALA A 32 -15.48 19.59 6.28
CA ALA A 32 -14.30 20.32 6.74
C ALA A 32 -13.08 19.40 6.86
N TYR A 33 -13.26 18.23 7.47
CA TYR A 33 -12.17 17.29 7.67
C TYR A 33 -11.70 16.62 6.36
N LEU A 34 -12.62 16.32 5.45
CA LEU A 34 -12.29 15.85 4.11
C LEU A 34 -11.39 16.87 3.38
N PHE A 35 -11.74 18.16 3.44
CA PHE A 35 -10.91 19.22 2.86
C PHE A 35 -9.50 19.24 3.46
N HIS A 36 -9.38 19.22 4.79
CA HIS A 36 -8.08 19.18 5.47
C HIS A 36 -7.26 17.95 5.04
N THR A 37 -7.87 16.78 5.11
CA THR A 37 -7.26 15.49 4.77
C THR A 37 -6.70 15.49 3.35
N VAL A 38 -7.49 15.96 2.39
CA VAL A 38 -7.07 15.98 0.98
C VAL A 38 -5.94 16.97 0.76
N ARG A 39 -6.03 18.18 1.32
CA ARG A 39 -5.03 19.22 1.12
C ARG A 39 -3.67 18.92 1.75
N LYS A 40 -3.65 18.15 2.85
CA LYS A 40 -2.40 17.77 3.54
C LYS A 40 -1.78 16.46 3.05
N SER A 41 -2.52 15.65 2.31
CA SER A 41 -2.03 14.39 1.79
C SER A 41 -1.61 14.55 0.33
N PRO A 42 -0.30 14.50 0.00
CA PRO A 42 0.18 14.74 -1.37
C PRO A 42 -0.52 13.87 -2.42
N ILE A 43 -0.72 12.58 -2.10
CA ILE A 43 -1.40 11.64 -3.00
C ILE A 43 -2.87 12.01 -3.23
N LEU A 44 -3.56 12.52 -2.21
CA LEU A 44 -4.97 12.89 -2.33
C LEU A 44 -5.12 14.23 -3.04
N GLU A 45 -4.28 15.21 -2.71
CA GLU A 45 -4.28 16.51 -3.36
C GLU A 45 -4.03 16.36 -4.87
N GLN A 46 -3.06 15.53 -5.25
CA GLN A 46 -2.74 15.25 -6.65
C GLN A 46 -3.91 14.60 -7.40
N ASN A 47 -4.59 13.62 -6.80
CA ASN A 47 -5.59 12.82 -7.50
C ASN A 47 -7.00 13.42 -7.44
N ILE A 48 -7.41 14.00 -6.31
CA ILE A 48 -8.78 14.48 -6.07
C ILE A 48 -8.88 15.92 -5.55
N GLY A 49 -7.77 16.60 -5.26
CA GLY A 49 -7.76 17.95 -4.68
C GLY A 49 -8.50 19.01 -5.52
N ARG A 50 -8.45 18.87 -6.84
CA ARG A 50 -9.20 19.73 -7.80
C ARG A 50 -10.71 19.64 -7.66
N TYR A 51 -11.24 18.54 -7.11
CA TYR A 51 -12.68 18.32 -6.94
C TYR A 51 -13.23 18.88 -5.62
N ILE A 52 -12.37 19.49 -4.80
CA ILE A 52 -12.73 20.05 -3.50
C ILE A 52 -12.35 21.53 -3.48
N LYS A 53 -13.27 22.41 -3.88
CA LYS A 53 -12.99 23.84 -4.05
C LYS A 53 -13.45 24.65 -2.84
N TYR A 54 -12.51 25.31 -2.17
CA TYR A 54 -12.78 26.27 -1.10
C TYR A 54 -12.75 27.70 -1.65
N THR A 55 -13.76 28.50 -1.33
CA THR A 55 -13.88 29.92 -1.77
C THR A 55 -13.76 30.93 -0.64
N GLY A 56 -13.54 30.47 0.59
CA GLY A 56 -13.33 31.34 1.74
C GLY A 56 -11.91 31.92 1.80
N LYS A 57 -11.64 32.66 2.88
CA LYS A 57 -10.33 33.31 3.09
C LYS A 57 -9.28 32.27 3.49
N GLU A 58 -8.11 32.35 2.87
CA GLU A 58 -6.94 31.64 3.35
C GLU A 58 -6.51 32.22 4.70
N ILE A 59 -6.26 31.33 5.66
CA ILE A 59 -5.82 31.69 7.02
C ILE A 59 -4.43 31.09 7.18
N THR A 60 -3.44 31.91 7.51
CA THR A 60 -2.07 31.46 7.71
C THR A 60 -1.64 31.54 9.18
N LEU A 61 -0.70 30.70 9.57
CA LEU A 61 0.07 30.79 10.80
C LEU A 61 1.08 31.96 10.69
N PRO A 62 1.64 32.45 11.81
CA PRO A 62 2.69 33.48 11.81
C PRO A 62 3.95 33.12 11.03
N ASN A 63 4.24 31.84 10.81
CA ASN A 63 5.33 31.36 9.95
C ASN A 63 4.98 31.40 8.44
N GLY A 64 3.75 31.81 8.08
CA GLY A 64 3.28 31.88 6.70
C GLY A 64 2.62 30.61 6.17
N GLU A 65 2.65 29.50 6.91
CA GLU A 65 2.00 28.24 6.50
C GLU A 65 0.47 28.32 6.63
N ILE A 66 -0.26 27.55 5.82
CA ILE A 66 -1.73 27.50 5.89
C ILE A 66 -2.19 26.87 7.21
N ASN A 67 -3.09 27.56 7.90
CA ASN A 67 -3.73 27.12 9.13
C ASN A 67 -5.03 26.35 8.81
N TYR A 68 -4.89 25.07 8.49
CA TYR A 68 -6.01 24.19 8.17
C TYR A 68 -7.03 24.08 9.32
N ASP A 69 -6.59 24.00 10.58
CA ASP A 69 -7.49 23.93 11.75
C ASP A 69 -8.47 25.12 11.82
N SER A 70 -8.01 26.31 11.43
CA SER A 70 -8.86 27.51 11.40
C SER A 70 -9.80 27.51 10.20
N ILE A 71 -9.34 27.03 9.05
CA ILE A 71 -10.17 26.90 7.84
C ILE A 71 -11.28 25.85 8.07
N GLU A 72 -10.99 24.76 8.77
CA GLU A 72 -11.99 23.78 9.18
C GLU A 72 -13.13 24.42 9.97
N LEU A 73 -12.81 25.24 10.98
CA LEU A 73 -13.82 25.94 11.76
C LEU A 73 -14.67 26.88 10.89
N VAL A 74 -14.06 27.52 9.89
CA VAL A 74 -14.82 28.34 8.93
C VAL A 74 -15.77 27.46 8.12
N ILE A 75 -15.31 26.34 7.58
CA ILE A 75 -16.14 25.42 6.80
C ILE A 75 -17.27 24.81 7.66
N VAL A 76 -17.01 24.45 8.92
CA VAL A 76 -18.04 23.93 9.83
C VAL A 76 -19.15 24.95 10.06
N ASN A 77 -18.79 26.24 10.20
CA ASN A 77 -19.76 27.31 10.42
C ASN A 77 -20.44 27.80 9.13
N GLN A 78 -19.76 27.68 7.98
CA GLN A 78 -20.19 28.15 6.65
C GLN A 78 -19.88 27.07 5.58
N PRO A 79 -20.61 25.94 5.60
CA PRO A 79 -20.32 24.80 4.73
C PRO A 79 -20.48 25.11 3.23
N GLU A 80 -21.22 26.15 2.88
CA GLU A 80 -21.40 26.66 1.52
C GLU A 80 -20.11 27.20 0.87
N LEU A 81 -19.10 27.53 1.68
CA LEU A 81 -17.77 27.94 1.19
C LEU A 81 -16.98 26.79 0.58
N LEU A 82 -17.42 25.54 0.78
CA LEU A 82 -16.78 24.35 0.25
C LEU A 82 -17.68 23.67 -0.77
N THR A 83 -17.22 23.63 -2.02
CA THR A 83 -17.85 22.87 -3.10
C THR A 83 -17.12 21.54 -3.28
N ILE A 84 -17.86 20.43 -3.21
CA ILE A 84 -17.33 19.08 -3.43
C ILE A 84 -18.03 18.49 -4.65
N TYR A 85 -17.27 18.14 -5.69
CA TYR A 85 -17.78 17.52 -6.91
C TYR A 85 -17.87 16.00 -6.73
N ALA A 86 -18.96 15.55 -6.11
CA ALA A 86 -19.14 14.17 -5.68
C ALA A 86 -19.06 13.14 -6.82
N ASP A 87 -19.67 13.47 -7.95
CA ASP A 87 -19.72 12.60 -9.12
C ASP A 87 -18.34 12.41 -9.78
N GLU A 88 -17.39 13.31 -9.52
CA GLU A 88 -16.01 13.16 -9.98
C GLU A 88 -15.14 12.42 -8.97
N ILE A 89 -15.33 12.69 -7.67
CA ILE A 89 -14.62 11.95 -6.61
C ILE A 89 -14.91 10.46 -6.71
N ARG A 90 -16.16 10.05 -6.94
CA ARG A 90 -16.51 8.62 -7.07
C ARG A 90 -15.83 7.88 -8.22
N LYS A 91 -15.27 8.61 -9.19
CA LYS A 91 -14.54 8.06 -10.34
C LYS A 91 -13.03 7.98 -10.09
N ALA A 92 -12.55 8.43 -8.95
CA ALA A 92 -11.14 8.31 -8.58
C ALA A 92 -10.71 6.84 -8.49
N PRO A 93 -9.40 6.54 -8.62
CA PRO A 93 -8.89 5.19 -8.42
C PRO A 93 -9.34 4.61 -7.07
N LYS A 94 -9.60 3.30 -7.03
CA LYS A 94 -10.20 2.67 -5.85
C LYS A 94 -9.31 2.80 -4.62
N GLY A 95 -7.99 2.70 -4.80
CA GLY A 95 -7.01 2.92 -3.73
C GLY A 95 -7.10 4.32 -3.15
N ILE A 96 -7.22 5.34 -4.00
CA ILE A 96 -7.37 6.75 -3.58
C ILE A 96 -8.66 6.96 -2.79
N LEU A 97 -9.78 6.39 -3.24
CA LEU A 97 -11.04 6.44 -2.49
C LEU A 97 -10.92 5.74 -1.13
N ALA A 98 -10.27 4.59 -1.08
CA ALA A 98 -10.03 3.85 0.16
C ALA A 98 -9.11 4.63 1.10
N GLU A 99 -8.09 5.31 0.58
CA GLU A 99 -7.16 6.15 1.35
C GLU A 99 -7.90 7.30 2.06
N VAL A 100 -8.71 8.06 1.32
CA VAL A 100 -9.54 9.13 1.90
C VAL A 100 -10.46 8.56 2.98
N ALA A 101 -11.15 7.46 2.65
CA ALA A 101 -12.09 6.82 3.56
C ALA A 101 -11.39 6.32 4.84
N ASN A 102 -10.17 5.80 4.72
CA ASN A 102 -9.36 5.32 5.84
C ASN A 102 -8.90 6.48 6.74
N LYS A 103 -8.39 7.57 6.15
CA LYS A 103 -8.05 8.81 6.88
C LYS A 103 -9.26 9.36 7.64
N MET A 104 -10.43 9.41 7.01
CA MET A 104 -11.67 9.82 7.67
C MET A 104 -12.15 8.82 8.75
N ALA A 105 -11.98 7.52 8.55
CA ALA A 105 -12.34 6.51 9.54
C ALA A 105 -11.46 6.62 10.79
N LEU A 106 -10.14 6.76 10.64
CA LEU A 106 -9.21 6.98 11.74
C LEU A 106 -9.55 8.23 12.55
N TRP A 107 -9.92 9.30 11.86
CA TRP A 107 -10.42 10.52 12.50
C TRP A 107 -11.69 10.30 13.32
N HIS A 108 -12.67 9.60 12.76
CA HIS A 108 -13.88 9.26 13.49
C HIS A 108 -13.56 8.44 14.74
N LEU A 109 -12.68 7.43 14.65
CA LEU A 109 -12.26 6.66 15.82
C LEU A 109 -11.61 7.55 16.88
N ASN A 110 -10.71 8.44 16.47
CA ASN A 110 -10.09 9.41 17.38
C ASN A 110 -11.16 10.24 18.12
N LYS A 111 -12.15 10.79 17.40
CA LYS A 111 -13.26 11.54 18.01
C LYS A 111 -14.07 10.70 18.99
N VAL A 112 -14.43 9.48 18.62
CA VAL A 112 -15.20 8.54 19.47
C VAL A 112 -14.46 8.27 20.78
N LEU A 113 -13.17 7.94 20.71
CA LEU A 113 -12.36 7.62 21.89
C LEU A 113 -12.09 8.85 22.77
N VAL A 114 -11.89 10.03 22.18
CA VAL A 114 -11.77 11.29 22.93
C VAL A 114 -13.07 11.64 23.64
N ALA A 115 -14.21 11.54 22.94
CA ALA A 115 -15.53 11.80 23.52
C ALA A 115 -15.84 10.85 24.68
N HIS A 116 -15.47 9.57 24.56
CA HIS A 116 -15.56 8.62 25.67
C HIS A 116 -14.77 9.11 26.89
N ARG A 117 -13.50 9.49 26.71
CA ARG A 117 -12.65 9.97 27.81
C ARG A 117 -13.17 11.25 28.47
N GLN A 118 -13.83 12.11 27.71
CA GLN A 118 -14.37 13.38 28.19
C GLN A 118 -15.80 13.23 28.77
N ASN A 119 -16.37 12.03 28.75
CA ASN A 119 -17.78 11.75 29.09
C ASN A 119 -18.76 12.56 28.21
N GLU A 120 -18.42 12.75 26.94
CA GLU A 120 -19.22 13.52 25.97
C GLU A 120 -19.85 12.64 24.87
N LEU A 121 -19.91 11.31 25.05
CA LEU A 121 -20.48 10.39 24.04
C LEU A 121 -21.92 10.73 23.66
N GLU A 122 -22.79 10.98 24.64
CA GLU A 122 -24.21 11.31 24.39
C GLU A 122 -24.34 12.66 23.68
N LYS A 123 -23.64 13.68 24.20
CA LYS A 123 -23.64 15.04 23.65
C LYS A 123 -23.08 15.10 22.23
N GLY A 124 -22.10 14.25 21.92
CA GLY A 124 -21.48 14.13 20.60
C GLY A 124 -22.18 13.15 19.65
N GLY A 125 -23.17 12.38 20.11
CA GLY A 125 -23.85 11.37 19.28
C GLY A 125 -23.02 10.12 18.97
N TYR A 126 -21.96 9.86 19.75
CA TYR A 126 -20.98 8.78 19.48
C TYR A 126 -21.25 7.48 20.24
N VAL A 127 -22.38 7.37 20.96
CA VAL A 127 -22.69 6.21 21.81
C VAL A 127 -22.63 4.90 21.01
N ASN A 128 -23.33 4.82 19.88
CA ASN A 128 -23.36 3.61 19.05
C ASN A 128 -21.98 3.26 18.48
N ASP A 129 -21.22 4.26 18.04
CA ASP A 129 -19.89 4.06 17.47
C ASP A 129 -18.88 3.56 18.51
N TYR A 130 -18.97 4.08 19.75
CA TYR A 130 -18.19 3.58 20.87
C TYR A 130 -18.61 2.16 21.25
N THR A 131 -19.91 1.88 21.32
CA THR A 131 -20.40 0.52 21.63
C THR A 131 -19.90 -0.51 20.62
N LYS A 132 -19.86 -0.18 19.32
CA LYS A 132 -19.26 -1.06 18.30
C LYS A 132 -17.79 -1.36 18.63
N PHE A 133 -17.00 -0.33 18.92
CA PHE A 133 -15.59 -0.49 19.29
C PHE A 133 -15.42 -1.31 20.57
N GLU A 134 -16.21 -0.99 21.60
CA GLU A 134 -16.16 -1.65 22.91
C GLU A 134 -16.53 -3.13 22.81
N VAL A 135 -17.52 -3.50 22.00
CA VAL A 135 -17.91 -4.90 21.78
C VAL A 135 -16.77 -5.71 21.17
N ILE A 136 -16.08 -5.15 20.16
CA ILE A 136 -14.92 -5.81 19.55
C ILE A 136 -13.80 -5.94 20.58
N LEU A 137 -13.45 -4.85 21.28
CA LEU A 137 -12.40 -4.85 22.29
C LEU A 137 -12.69 -5.86 23.42
N PHE A 138 -13.93 -5.86 23.93
CA PHE A 138 -14.35 -6.77 25.01
C PHE A 138 -14.22 -8.24 24.62
N ARG A 139 -14.50 -8.58 23.35
CA ARG A 139 -14.37 -9.95 22.82
C ARG A 139 -12.93 -10.44 22.81
N GLU A 140 -11.98 -9.56 22.50
CA GLU A 140 -10.57 -9.91 22.33
C GLU A 140 -9.74 -9.81 23.63
N LEU A 141 -10.22 -9.07 24.63
CA LEU A 141 -9.51 -8.87 25.89
C LEU A 141 -9.36 -10.17 26.71
N PRO A 142 -8.19 -10.41 27.34
CA PRO A 142 -8.03 -11.53 28.26
C PRO A 142 -8.86 -11.34 29.54
N GLU A 143 -9.23 -12.43 30.19
CA GLU A 143 -10.05 -12.43 31.41
C GLU A 143 -9.48 -11.54 32.53
N CYS A 144 -8.15 -11.47 32.66
CA CYS A 144 -7.49 -10.62 33.66
C CYS A 144 -7.75 -9.11 33.46
N ALA A 145 -8.05 -8.70 32.22
CA ALA A 145 -8.34 -7.32 31.84
C ALA A 145 -9.82 -6.93 32.06
N LEU A 146 -10.66 -7.89 32.48
CA LEU A 146 -12.06 -7.68 32.80
C LEU A 146 -12.27 -7.61 34.31
N LYS A 147 -13.35 -6.96 34.74
CA LYS A 147 -13.76 -6.86 36.14
C LYS A 147 -15.26 -7.08 36.26
N THR A 148 -15.69 -7.85 37.26
CA THR A 148 -17.11 -7.98 37.60
C THR A 148 -17.54 -6.83 38.51
N LYS A 149 -18.59 -6.11 38.11
CA LYS A 149 -19.22 -5.05 38.91
C LYS A 149 -20.74 -5.21 38.80
N LYS A 150 -21.44 -5.39 39.94
CA LYS A 150 -22.90 -5.58 40.00
C LYS A 150 -23.40 -6.68 39.04
N GLU A 151 -22.78 -7.85 39.09
CA GLU A 151 -23.09 -9.03 38.24
C GLU A 151 -22.85 -8.86 36.73
N GLN A 152 -22.35 -7.70 36.29
CA GLN A 152 -21.93 -7.46 34.91
C GLN A 152 -20.41 -7.49 34.79
N ARG A 153 -19.90 -8.12 33.74
CA ARG A 153 -18.49 -8.03 33.35
C ARG A 153 -18.28 -6.74 32.57
N ILE A 154 -17.31 -5.95 33.01
CA ILE A 154 -16.91 -4.69 32.39
C ILE A 154 -15.40 -4.67 32.16
N ILE A 155 -14.92 -3.83 31.25
CA ILE A 155 -13.49 -3.61 31.05
C ILE A 155 -12.89 -2.99 32.32
N HIS A 156 -11.70 -3.43 32.73
CA HIS A 156 -11.05 -2.87 33.90
C HIS A 156 -10.74 -1.36 33.68
N PRO A 157 -11.09 -0.44 34.58
CA PRO A 157 -10.97 1.02 34.33
C PRO A 157 -9.55 1.52 34.01
N LYS A 158 -8.51 0.83 34.50
CA LYS A 158 -7.12 1.15 34.12
C LYS A 158 -6.76 0.66 32.71
N VAL A 159 -7.36 -0.43 32.25
CA VAL A 159 -7.21 -0.94 30.87
C VAL A 159 -7.94 -0.02 29.92
N GLU A 160 -9.14 0.42 30.28
CA GLU A 160 -9.94 1.36 29.50
C GLU A 160 -9.22 2.71 29.24
N LYS A 161 -8.30 3.13 30.12
CA LYS A 161 -7.47 4.33 29.89
C LYS A 161 -6.54 4.21 28.68
N LEU A 162 -6.26 2.99 28.21
CA LEU A 162 -5.48 2.75 27.00
C LEU A 162 -6.23 3.16 25.72
N ASN A 163 -7.54 3.41 25.81
CA ASN A 163 -8.35 4.04 24.75
C ASN A 163 -7.85 5.45 24.37
N ASN A 164 -6.91 6.05 25.10
CA ASN A 164 -6.36 7.34 24.74
C ASN A 164 -5.55 7.25 23.43
N PRO A 165 -6.02 7.87 22.32
CA PRO A 165 -5.39 7.75 21.00
C PRO A 165 -4.01 8.41 20.90
N SER A 166 -3.62 9.22 21.88
CA SER A 166 -2.30 9.86 21.95
C SER A 166 -1.25 9.05 22.69
N LEU A 167 -1.61 7.90 23.29
CA LEU A 167 -0.63 7.03 23.91
C LEU A 167 0.14 6.25 22.85
N THR A 168 1.45 6.37 22.87
CA THR A 168 2.35 5.54 22.06
C THR A 168 2.28 4.07 22.51
N PHE A 169 2.86 3.16 21.73
CA PHE A 169 2.97 1.76 22.14
C PHE A 169 3.69 1.64 23.49
N ASN A 170 4.81 2.36 23.65
CA ASN A 170 5.58 2.33 24.90
C ASN A 170 4.80 2.88 26.08
N ASP A 171 3.97 3.93 25.88
CA ASP A 171 3.10 4.44 26.94
C ASP A 171 2.03 3.42 27.36
N LYS A 172 1.44 2.72 26.39
CA LYS A 172 0.44 1.67 26.66
C LYS A 172 1.07 0.49 27.39
N ALA A 173 2.24 0.03 26.95
CA ALA A 173 3.00 -1.03 27.63
C ALA A 173 3.40 -0.62 29.06
N ALA A 174 3.88 0.61 29.26
CA ALA A 174 4.24 1.14 30.58
C ALA A 174 3.02 1.26 31.51
N ALA A 175 1.84 1.60 30.99
CA ALA A 175 0.61 1.61 31.78
C ALA A 175 0.21 0.20 32.25
N LEU A 176 0.45 -0.83 31.43
CA LEU A 176 0.23 -2.23 31.79
C LEU A 176 1.27 -2.77 32.79
N ASP A 177 2.49 -2.23 32.82
CA ASP A 177 3.49 -2.52 33.85
C ASP A 177 3.02 -2.16 35.27
N GLY A 178 2.01 -1.29 35.40
CA GLY A 178 1.33 -1.01 36.67
C GLY A 178 0.52 -2.19 37.23
N PHE A 179 0.29 -3.25 36.45
CA PHE A 179 -0.36 -4.49 36.88
C PHE A 179 0.68 -5.54 37.29
N GLY A 180 1.24 -5.40 38.49
CA GLY A 180 2.30 -6.30 38.98
C GLY A 180 1.91 -7.78 39.12
N ALA A 181 0.61 -8.11 39.06
CA ALA A 181 0.11 -9.48 39.10
C ALA A 181 -0.03 -10.13 37.71
N TRP A 182 0.07 -9.36 36.63
CA TRP A 182 -0.07 -9.86 35.27
C TRP A 182 1.27 -10.32 34.71
N THR A 183 1.23 -11.43 33.98
CA THR A 183 2.34 -11.93 33.17
C THR A 183 2.56 -11.05 31.94
N GLU A 184 3.78 -11.08 31.37
CA GLU A 184 4.07 -10.38 30.11
C GLU A 184 3.19 -10.87 28.96
N GLN A 185 2.75 -12.13 28.98
CA GLN A 185 1.83 -12.69 27.99
C GLN A 185 0.45 -12.07 28.08
N GLU A 186 -0.11 -11.88 29.28
CA GLU A 186 -1.41 -11.23 29.48
C GLU A 186 -1.36 -9.75 29.08
N LYS A 187 -0.23 -9.07 29.36
CA LYS A 187 0.00 -7.69 28.89
C LYS A 187 0.04 -7.63 27.37
N LYS A 188 0.77 -8.56 26.72
CA LYS A 188 0.83 -8.67 25.26
C LYS A 188 -0.55 -8.91 24.66
N GLN A 189 -1.31 -9.88 25.18
CA GLN A 189 -2.68 -10.17 24.74
C GLN A 189 -3.61 -8.96 24.87
N THR A 190 -3.44 -8.17 25.92
CA THR A 190 -4.19 -6.92 26.09
C THR A 190 -3.85 -5.90 24.99
N LEU A 191 -2.58 -5.72 24.65
CA LEU A 191 -2.18 -4.82 23.54
C LEU A 191 -2.65 -5.33 22.18
N ASP A 192 -2.54 -6.65 21.93
CA ASP A 192 -3.02 -7.28 20.71
C ASP A 192 -4.55 -7.13 20.56
N ALA A 193 -5.32 -7.22 21.65
CA ALA A 193 -6.77 -6.98 21.63
C ALA A 193 -7.12 -5.55 21.17
N TYR A 194 -6.34 -4.56 21.62
CA TYR A 194 -6.49 -3.18 21.14
C TYR A 194 -6.14 -3.03 19.66
N ASN A 195 -5.07 -3.69 19.20
CA ASN A 195 -4.67 -3.70 17.80
C ASN A 195 -5.78 -4.26 16.89
N VAL A 196 -6.40 -5.37 17.30
CA VAL A 196 -7.53 -5.99 16.59
C VAL A 196 -8.74 -5.06 16.59
N ALA A 197 -9.11 -4.51 17.75
CA ALA A 197 -10.27 -3.62 17.86
C ALA A 197 -10.16 -2.36 16.99
N ILE A 198 -8.96 -1.76 16.93
CA ILE A 198 -8.69 -0.60 16.08
C ILE A 198 -8.81 -1.00 14.60
N ASN A 199 -8.13 -2.07 14.16
CA ASN A 199 -8.15 -2.48 12.75
C ASN A 199 -9.55 -2.90 12.28
N GLU A 200 -10.29 -3.66 13.07
CA GLU A 200 -11.65 -4.11 12.72
C GLU A 200 -12.63 -2.94 12.62
N TRP A 201 -12.63 -2.05 13.62
CA TRP A 201 -13.51 -0.88 13.62
C TRP A 201 -13.17 0.07 12.45
N VAL A 202 -11.88 0.35 12.21
CA VAL A 202 -11.46 1.21 11.10
C VAL A 202 -11.79 0.58 9.77
N LYS A 203 -11.59 -0.73 9.59
CA LYS A 203 -11.96 -1.44 8.36
C LYS A 203 -13.44 -1.29 8.04
N GLU A 204 -14.32 -1.56 9.01
CA GLU A 204 -15.77 -1.44 8.81
C GLU A 204 -16.16 0.00 8.47
N ARG A 205 -15.66 0.97 9.24
CA ARG A 205 -15.96 2.38 9.03
C ARG A 205 -15.41 2.90 7.70
N THR A 206 -14.23 2.43 7.29
CA THR A 206 -13.64 2.77 5.99
C THR A 206 -14.51 2.27 4.86
N LEU A 207 -15.01 1.03 4.92
CA LEU A 207 -15.91 0.49 3.90
C LEU A 207 -17.23 1.28 3.83
N GLU A 208 -17.79 1.69 4.97
CA GLU A 208 -18.98 2.56 5.01
C GLU A 208 -18.73 3.89 4.29
N ILE A 209 -17.60 4.55 4.55
CA ILE A 209 -17.24 5.84 3.94
C ILE A 209 -16.89 5.65 2.46
N TYR A 210 -16.14 4.61 2.11
CA TYR A 210 -15.79 4.26 0.74
C TYR A 210 -17.04 4.12 -0.13
N ARG A 211 -18.06 3.40 0.35
CA ARG A 211 -19.36 3.28 -0.34
C ARG A 211 -20.11 4.61 -0.42
N LYS A 212 -20.06 5.43 0.65
CA LYS A 212 -20.65 6.78 0.63
C LYS A 212 -19.97 7.69 -0.38
N LEU A 213 -18.66 7.54 -0.59
CA LEU A 213 -17.89 8.25 -1.61
C LEU A 213 -18.16 7.73 -3.04
N GLY A 214 -19.01 6.70 -3.19
CA GLY A 214 -19.38 6.09 -4.47
C GLY A 214 -18.49 4.94 -4.90
N GLY A 215 -17.57 4.51 -4.02
CA GLY A 215 -16.70 3.35 -4.20
C GLY A 215 -17.48 2.04 -4.24
N GLU A 216 -17.15 1.18 -5.20
CA GLU A 216 -17.74 -0.16 -5.35
C GLU A 216 -16.64 -1.24 -5.25
N ALA A 217 -16.90 -2.29 -4.48
CA ALA A 217 -15.97 -3.41 -4.29
C ALA A 217 -16.74 -4.66 -3.80
N ASP A 218 -16.44 -5.80 -4.41
CA ASP A 218 -16.89 -7.12 -3.94
C ASP A 218 -15.93 -7.67 -2.88
N VAL A 219 -14.63 -7.39 -3.03
CA VAL A 219 -13.59 -7.73 -2.06
C VAL A 219 -13.00 -6.44 -1.53
N PHE A 220 -12.96 -6.30 -0.20
CA PHE A 220 -12.43 -5.11 0.46
C PHE A 220 -11.70 -5.49 1.75
N HIS A 221 -10.37 -5.32 1.75
CA HIS A 221 -9.53 -5.42 2.93
C HIS A 221 -8.90 -4.07 3.22
N ASN A 222 -8.79 -3.75 4.49
CA ASN A 222 -8.20 -2.50 4.98
C ASN A 222 -7.44 -2.81 6.25
N VAL A 223 -6.15 -2.52 6.27
CA VAL A 223 -5.25 -2.83 7.38
C VAL A 223 -4.37 -1.62 7.67
N LEU A 224 -4.26 -1.27 8.95
CA LEU A 224 -3.29 -0.34 9.48
C LEU A 224 -2.22 -1.12 10.22
N THR A 225 -0.97 -0.71 10.04
CA THR A 225 0.16 -1.32 10.73
C THR A 225 1.28 -0.32 10.96
N ALA A 226 2.04 -0.53 12.04
CA ALA A 226 3.25 0.22 12.35
C ALA A 226 4.39 -0.73 12.71
N ALA A 227 5.60 -0.32 12.35
CA ALA A 227 6.84 -0.98 12.68
C ALA A 227 7.81 0.04 13.27
N GLY A 228 8.48 -0.31 14.37
CA GLY A 228 9.40 0.59 15.06
C GLY A 228 9.70 0.22 16.50
N ASP A 229 10.17 1.19 17.28
CA ASP A 229 10.55 1.04 18.69
C ASP A 229 9.44 1.44 19.70
N GLY A 230 8.30 1.91 19.18
CA GLY A 230 7.09 2.32 19.87
C GLY A 230 7.15 3.67 20.57
N SER A 231 8.17 4.52 20.32
CA SER A 231 8.47 5.69 21.17
C SER A 231 7.89 7.04 20.74
N SER A 232 7.64 7.29 19.44
CA SER A 232 6.73 8.31 18.89
C SER A 232 7.03 8.67 17.42
N THR A 233 5.99 9.00 16.65
CA THR A 233 6.07 9.71 15.35
C THR A 233 5.43 11.11 15.46
N SER A 234 5.65 11.94 14.43
CA SER A 234 4.71 13.02 14.08
C SER A 234 3.29 12.44 13.97
N GLY A 235 2.29 13.12 14.54
CA GLY A 235 0.89 12.68 14.47
C GLY A 235 0.37 12.61 13.02
N LEU A 236 -0.89 12.19 12.87
CA LEU A 236 -1.55 11.82 11.60
C LEU A 236 -1.31 12.81 10.43
N PHE A 237 -1.16 14.10 10.75
CA PHE A 237 -0.85 15.20 9.82
C PHE A 237 0.09 16.25 10.44
N GLU A 238 1.13 15.79 11.16
CA GLU A 238 2.01 16.65 11.96
C GLU A 238 1.23 17.46 13.03
N GLU A 239 0.13 16.86 13.49
CA GLU A 239 -0.79 17.48 14.45
C GLU A 239 -0.06 17.91 15.72
N ARG A 240 -0.28 19.16 16.12
CA ARG A 240 0.29 19.75 17.33
C ARG A 240 -0.73 19.64 18.46
N GLU A 241 -0.34 19.03 19.58
CA GLU A 241 -1.18 18.96 20.78
C GLU A 241 -1.45 20.35 21.41
N LYS A 242 -0.59 21.33 21.12
CA LYS A 242 -0.69 22.69 21.64
C LYS A 242 -0.52 23.71 20.52
N ASP A 243 -1.30 24.79 20.58
CA ASP A 243 -1.13 25.96 19.73
C ASP A 243 0.13 26.76 20.11
N GLU A 244 0.45 27.79 19.32
CA GLU A 244 1.64 28.64 19.52
C GLU A 244 1.64 29.43 20.84
N ARG A 245 0.50 29.48 21.53
CA ARG A 245 0.34 30.13 22.84
C ARG A 245 0.38 29.11 23.98
N GLY A 246 0.75 27.86 23.68
CA GLY A 246 0.83 26.77 24.65
C GLY A 246 -0.54 26.28 25.15
N ARG A 247 -1.64 26.73 24.54
CA ARG A 247 -2.98 26.24 24.85
C ARG A 247 -3.17 24.92 24.14
N TRP A 248 -3.87 23.99 24.78
CA TRP A 248 -4.27 22.75 24.12
C TRP A 248 -5.00 23.09 22.83
N ASN A 249 -4.51 22.52 21.73
CA ASN A 249 -5.12 22.76 20.44
C ASN A 249 -6.56 22.22 20.49
N LYS A 250 -7.53 23.02 20.02
CA LYS A 250 -8.91 22.53 19.81
C LYS A 250 -8.99 21.67 18.54
N GLY A 251 -7.92 21.65 17.74
CA GLY A 251 -7.67 20.68 16.68
C GLY A 251 -7.50 19.26 17.21
N LEU A 252 -7.26 18.32 16.29
CA LEU A 252 -7.22 16.90 16.61
C LEU A 252 -5.97 16.52 17.41
N PRO A 253 -6.11 15.67 18.44
CA PRO A 253 -4.96 15.15 19.17
C PRO A 253 -4.17 14.18 18.29
N LYS A 254 -2.85 14.11 18.48
CA LYS A 254 -1.96 13.15 17.82
C LYS A 254 -2.55 11.76 17.96
N ALA A 255 -2.99 11.17 16.86
CA ALA A 255 -3.57 9.82 16.82
C ALA A 255 -2.51 8.72 16.62
N VAL A 256 -1.29 8.94 17.12
CA VAL A 256 -0.15 8.01 17.00
C VAL A 256 -0.44 6.63 17.61
N GLY A 257 -1.32 6.57 18.60
CA GLY A 257 -1.75 5.35 19.27
C GLY A 257 -2.82 4.55 18.50
N LEU A 258 -3.23 5.01 17.31
CA LEU A 258 -4.21 4.32 16.46
C LEU A 258 -3.56 3.48 15.36
N PHE A 259 -2.23 3.38 15.31
CA PHE A 259 -1.53 2.45 14.44
C PHE A 259 -1.12 1.19 15.21
N PRO A 260 -1.64 0.01 14.82
CA PRO A 260 -1.32 -1.25 15.47
C PRO A 260 0.13 -1.73 15.22
N TYR A 261 0.81 -2.16 16.28
CA TYR A 261 2.15 -2.76 16.20
C TYR A 261 2.08 -4.27 16.40
N GLU A 262 2.86 -5.03 15.64
CA GLU A 262 3.21 -6.38 16.09
C GLU A 262 4.16 -6.30 17.28
N SER A 263 4.01 -7.24 18.22
CA SER A 263 4.77 -7.22 19.46
C SER A 263 5.29 -8.61 19.82
N TYR A 264 6.37 -8.66 20.60
CA TYR A 264 6.94 -9.89 21.15
C TYR A 264 7.43 -9.68 22.58
N ILE A 265 7.62 -10.78 23.31
CA ILE A 265 8.20 -10.74 24.66
C ILE A 265 9.71 -10.89 24.52
N GLY A 266 10.45 -9.89 24.99
CA GLY A 266 11.90 -9.84 24.85
C GLY A 266 12.57 -9.13 26.01
N ILE A 267 13.90 -9.07 25.98
CA ILE A 267 14.71 -8.34 26.97
C ILE A 267 15.42 -7.20 26.24
N LYS A 268 15.16 -5.96 26.64
CA LYS A 268 15.86 -4.79 26.08
C LYS A 268 17.37 -4.89 26.38
N LYS A 269 18.21 -4.74 25.35
CA LYS A 269 19.67 -4.84 25.49
C LYS A 269 20.24 -3.75 26.40
N ASP A 270 19.66 -2.55 26.40
CA ASP A 270 20.15 -1.41 27.19
C ASP A 270 19.45 -1.23 28.55
N ALA A 271 18.54 -2.13 28.92
CA ALA A 271 17.85 -2.04 30.20
C ALA A 271 18.79 -2.35 31.38
N LYS A 272 18.82 -1.45 32.38
CA LYS A 272 19.55 -1.62 33.65
C LYS A 272 19.19 -2.94 34.37
N LYS A 273 17.96 -3.42 34.19
CA LYS A 273 17.49 -4.71 34.68
C LYS A 273 17.08 -5.57 33.48
N LYS A 274 17.66 -6.76 33.37
CA LYS A 274 17.34 -7.74 32.33
C LYS A 274 16.03 -8.46 32.67
N LYS A 275 14.90 -7.74 32.57
CA LYS A 275 13.57 -8.31 32.73
C LYS A 275 12.90 -8.52 31.36
N PRO A 276 12.09 -9.58 31.18
CA PRO A 276 11.19 -9.69 30.04
C PRO A 276 10.20 -8.53 30.04
N GLU A 277 9.96 -7.95 28.86
CA GLU A 277 9.01 -6.88 28.60
C GLU A 277 8.31 -7.17 27.26
N VAL A 278 7.12 -6.60 27.07
CA VAL A 278 6.47 -6.55 25.75
C VAL A 278 7.10 -5.43 24.92
N ILE A 279 7.65 -5.79 23.75
CA ILE A 279 8.44 -4.91 22.88
C ILE A 279 7.79 -4.91 21.48
N PRO A 280 7.67 -3.76 20.80
CA PRO A 280 7.18 -3.73 19.42
C PRO A 280 8.21 -4.30 18.45
N MET A 281 7.74 -4.83 17.31
CA MET A 281 8.60 -5.32 16.25
C MET A 281 9.03 -4.20 15.31
N GLY A 282 10.28 -4.26 14.84
CA GLY A 282 10.81 -3.40 13.77
C GLY A 282 10.33 -3.79 12.37
N HIS A 283 9.40 -4.73 12.25
CA HIS A 283 8.73 -5.11 11.01
C HIS A 283 7.33 -5.63 11.31
N THR A 284 6.47 -5.67 10.29
CA THR A 284 5.17 -6.35 10.34
C THR A 284 4.95 -7.15 9.06
N ALA A 285 4.10 -8.18 9.13
CA ALA A 285 3.83 -9.08 8.01
C ALA A 285 2.34 -9.44 7.97
N HIS A 286 1.70 -9.15 6.84
CA HIS A 286 0.26 -9.38 6.65
C HIS A 286 0.02 -10.28 5.45
N LEU A 287 -0.64 -11.41 5.68
CA LEU A 287 -0.98 -12.39 4.65
C LEU A 287 -2.35 -12.10 4.05
N PHE A 288 -2.42 -12.15 2.71
CA PHE A 288 -3.62 -11.91 1.93
C PHE A 288 -3.74 -12.93 0.79
N GLN A 289 -4.88 -12.90 0.10
CA GLN A 289 -5.13 -13.71 -1.09
C GLN A 289 -5.52 -12.80 -2.25
N THR A 290 -5.09 -13.14 -3.46
CA THR A 290 -5.60 -12.49 -4.67
C THR A 290 -7.10 -12.75 -4.80
N VAL A 291 -7.79 -11.85 -5.51
CA VAL A 291 -9.25 -11.89 -5.67
C VAL A 291 -9.72 -13.17 -6.37
N GLY A 292 -8.96 -13.64 -7.37
CA GLY A 292 -9.33 -14.78 -8.22
C GLY A 292 -10.52 -14.50 -9.15
N GLY A 293 -11.06 -15.55 -9.78
CA GLY A 293 -12.26 -15.48 -10.62
C GLY A 293 -12.12 -14.62 -11.89
N GLY A 294 -10.89 -14.48 -12.39
CA GLY A 294 -10.57 -13.67 -13.56
C GLY A 294 -10.61 -12.16 -13.31
N LYS A 295 -10.54 -11.73 -12.04
CA LYS A 295 -10.49 -10.31 -11.64
C LYS A 295 -9.06 -9.88 -11.28
N LYS A 296 -8.76 -8.60 -11.51
CA LYS A 296 -7.50 -7.98 -11.03
C LYS A 296 -7.56 -7.80 -9.51
N THR A 297 -6.41 -7.97 -8.86
CA THR A 297 -6.23 -7.62 -7.45
C THR A 297 -5.48 -6.31 -7.39
N ASN A 298 -6.12 -5.26 -6.87
CA ASN A 298 -5.53 -3.95 -6.71
C ASN A 298 -5.15 -3.74 -5.24
N ILE A 299 -3.91 -3.32 -5.00
CA ILE A 299 -3.30 -3.16 -3.68
C ILE A 299 -2.84 -1.72 -3.59
N HIS A 300 -3.47 -0.94 -2.73
CA HIS A 300 -3.07 0.42 -2.43
C HIS A 300 -2.24 0.46 -1.15
N VAL A 301 -1.11 1.17 -1.20
CA VAL A 301 -0.20 1.33 -0.07
C VAL A 301 0.13 2.80 0.15
N ASP A 302 -0.12 3.33 1.35
CA ASP A 302 0.25 4.71 1.72
C ASP A 302 1.06 4.67 3.01
N VAL A 303 2.27 5.22 2.99
CA VAL A 303 3.11 5.36 4.18
C VAL A 303 2.81 6.70 4.84
N TRP A 304 2.65 6.70 6.17
CA TRP A 304 2.20 7.88 6.93
C TRP A 304 3.29 8.43 7.85
N GLY A 305 4.17 7.56 8.35
CA GLY A 305 5.35 7.93 9.13
C GLY A 305 6.60 7.90 8.24
N TYR A 306 7.30 9.03 8.13
CA TYR A 306 8.54 9.16 7.37
C TYR A 306 9.66 9.68 8.25
N ASN A 307 10.87 9.22 7.95
CA ASN A 307 12.09 9.72 8.54
C ASN A 307 12.97 10.33 7.46
N SER A 308 13.35 11.59 7.66
CA SER A 308 14.14 12.37 6.70
C SER A 308 15.50 11.78 6.32
N GLU A 309 16.01 10.75 7.03
CA GLU A 309 17.31 10.14 6.78
C GLU A 309 17.26 8.71 6.22
N LYS A 310 16.07 8.09 6.19
CA LYS A 310 15.91 6.65 5.89
C LYS A 310 14.75 6.40 4.93
N GLN A 311 14.95 5.47 4.00
CA GLN A 311 13.90 5.10 3.04
C GLN A 311 13.04 3.96 3.59
N THR A 312 11.83 4.27 4.07
CA THR A 312 10.84 3.24 4.47
C THR A 312 10.75 2.15 3.41
N THR A 313 10.75 0.88 3.81
CA THR A 313 10.73 -0.24 2.86
C THR A 313 9.46 -1.06 3.06
N VAL A 314 8.68 -1.21 1.99
CA VAL A 314 7.52 -2.10 1.92
C VAL A 314 7.85 -3.22 0.95
N VAL A 315 7.51 -4.46 1.28
CA VAL A 315 7.82 -5.63 0.44
C VAL A 315 6.54 -6.39 0.18
N ILE A 316 6.21 -6.58 -1.09
CA ILE A 316 5.15 -7.49 -1.52
C ILE A 316 5.80 -8.79 -1.98
N ASP A 317 5.38 -9.92 -1.43
CA ASP A 317 5.91 -11.26 -1.75
C ASP A 317 4.77 -12.15 -2.22
N LYS A 318 4.82 -12.60 -3.48
CA LYS A 318 3.86 -13.54 -4.04
C LYS A 318 4.58 -14.80 -4.50
N GLY A 319 4.46 -15.88 -3.73
CA GLY A 319 5.09 -17.17 -4.08
C GLY A 319 6.62 -17.11 -4.19
N GLY A 320 7.28 -16.21 -3.46
CA GLY A 320 8.72 -15.97 -3.51
C GLY A 320 9.17 -14.99 -4.59
N ASP A 321 8.25 -14.45 -5.39
CA ASP A 321 8.50 -13.33 -6.29
C ASP A 321 8.31 -12.01 -5.52
N ILE A 322 9.39 -11.21 -5.46
CA ILE A 322 9.49 -10.08 -4.55
C ILE A 322 9.40 -8.74 -5.29
N TYR A 323 8.58 -7.84 -4.75
CA TYR A 323 8.40 -6.47 -5.22
C TYR A 323 8.71 -5.51 -4.06
N PRO A 324 9.97 -5.09 -3.90
CA PRO A 324 10.33 -4.10 -2.89
C PRO A 324 9.92 -2.71 -3.36
N LEU A 325 9.37 -1.92 -2.45
CA LEU A 325 8.98 -0.53 -2.67
C LEU A 325 9.69 0.34 -1.61
N PHE A 326 10.43 1.34 -2.07
CA PHE A 326 11.26 2.22 -1.26
C PHE A 326 10.62 3.61 -1.17
N GLY A 327 10.49 4.12 0.04
CA GLY A 327 9.91 5.42 0.34
C GLY A 327 10.87 6.57 0.06
N SER A 328 10.33 7.66 -0.46
CA SER A 328 11.03 8.94 -0.62
C SER A 328 10.59 9.95 0.44
N ASN A 329 11.56 10.66 1.01
CA ASN A 329 11.32 11.66 2.04
C ASN A 329 10.67 12.93 1.49
N ASP A 330 10.98 13.28 0.24
CA ASP A 330 10.49 14.51 -0.38
C ASP A 330 9.03 14.37 -0.81
N THR A 331 8.72 13.27 -1.51
CA THR A 331 7.39 13.05 -2.09
C THR A 331 6.44 12.31 -1.16
N ARG A 332 6.98 11.60 -0.15
CA ARG A 332 6.22 10.65 0.68
C ARG A 332 5.56 9.56 -0.17
N PHE A 333 6.18 9.17 -1.28
CA PHE A 333 5.72 8.08 -2.14
C PHE A 333 6.70 6.91 -2.08
N LEU A 334 6.16 5.71 -2.29
CA LEU A 334 6.91 4.49 -2.50
C LEU A 334 7.23 4.31 -3.98
N SER A 335 8.38 3.71 -4.28
CA SER A 335 8.83 3.39 -5.64
C SER A 335 9.63 2.08 -5.67
N PRO A 336 9.49 1.22 -6.71
CA PRO A 336 10.39 0.09 -6.94
C PRO A 336 11.85 0.49 -7.19
N ASP A 337 12.10 1.75 -7.52
CA ASP A 337 13.43 2.29 -7.70
C ASP A 337 14.02 2.79 -6.37
N SER A 338 15.03 2.07 -5.87
CA SER A 338 15.76 2.46 -4.65
C SER A 338 16.50 3.80 -4.74
N THR A 339 16.68 4.35 -5.95
CA THR A 339 17.29 5.67 -6.17
C THR A 339 16.28 6.81 -6.19
N PHE A 340 14.98 6.50 -6.10
CA PHE A 340 13.89 7.48 -6.11
C PHE A 340 13.89 8.44 -4.92
N GLY A 341 14.37 7.99 -3.76
CA GLY A 341 14.54 8.82 -2.56
C GLY A 341 16.00 9.05 -2.22
N GLU A 342 16.26 9.96 -1.29
CA GLU A 342 17.55 10.07 -0.60
C GLU A 342 17.52 9.31 0.73
N GLY A 343 18.67 8.87 1.23
CA GLY A 343 18.80 8.25 2.55
C GLY A 343 19.23 6.79 2.56
N VAL A 344 19.29 6.22 3.76
CA VAL A 344 19.77 4.86 3.96
C VAL A 344 18.65 3.85 3.73
N THR A 345 18.89 2.85 2.87
CA THR A 345 17.96 1.75 2.61
C THR A 345 18.18 0.56 3.54
N TYR A 346 17.18 -0.31 3.66
CA TYR A 346 17.32 -1.57 4.37
C TYR A 346 18.47 -2.44 3.80
N TYR A 347 18.67 -2.41 2.47
CA TYR A 347 19.78 -3.08 1.79
C TYR A 347 21.15 -2.50 2.18
N THR A 348 21.22 -1.20 2.44
CA THR A 348 22.45 -0.56 2.92
C THR A 348 22.87 -1.12 4.28
N MET A 349 21.92 -1.41 5.18
CA MET A 349 22.21 -2.04 6.46
C MET A 349 22.72 -3.47 6.30
N ILE A 350 22.14 -4.24 5.37
CA ILE A 350 22.62 -5.58 5.01
C ILE A 350 24.08 -5.54 4.51
N ASN A 351 24.42 -4.54 3.68
CA ASN A 351 25.79 -4.37 3.17
C ASN A 351 26.78 -3.97 4.26
N ARG A 352 26.36 -3.14 5.24
CA ARG A 352 27.19 -2.81 6.41
C ARG A 352 27.47 -4.05 7.26
N LEU A 353 26.46 -4.88 7.53
CA LEU A 353 26.66 -6.17 8.19
C LEU A 353 27.62 -7.08 7.41
N ARG A 354 27.50 -7.11 6.08
CA ARG A 354 28.42 -7.87 5.23
C ARG A 354 29.86 -7.41 5.40
N ALA A 355 30.10 -6.09 5.42
CA ALA A 355 31.43 -5.54 5.60
C ALA A 355 32.04 -5.94 6.97
N ASP A 356 31.25 -5.90 8.04
CA ASP A 356 31.68 -6.33 9.37
C ASP A 356 31.98 -7.84 9.42
N ILE A 357 31.14 -8.66 8.80
CA ILE A 357 31.37 -10.12 8.70
C ILE A 357 32.69 -10.41 7.99
N VAL A 358 32.99 -9.68 6.90
CA VAL A 358 34.26 -9.79 6.18
C VAL A 358 35.44 -9.32 7.04
N ALA A 359 35.28 -8.23 7.80
CA ALA A 359 36.32 -7.76 8.70
C ALA A 359 36.66 -8.78 9.81
N TYR A 360 35.65 -9.40 10.43
CA TYR A 360 35.87 -10.48 11.39
C TYR A 360 36.49 -11.72 10.76
N GLU A 361 36.16 -12.03 9.50
CA GLU A 361 36.79 -13.14 8.78
C GLU A 361 38.28 -12.89 8.51
N GLU A 362 38.65 -11.67 8.13
CA GLU A 362 40.04 -11.27 7.93
C GLU A 362 40.83 -11.30 9.26
N MET A 363 40.21 -10.95 10.39
CA MET A 363 40.86 -11.08 11.71
C MET A 363 41.21 -12.53 12.06
N VAL A 364 40.39 -13.50 11.64
CA VAL A 364 40.63 -14.93 11.92
C VAL A 364 41.56 -15.54 10.89
N THR A 365 41.22 -15.43 9.61
CA THR A 365 41.81 -16.18 8.49
C THR A 365 42.74 -15.34 7.60
N GLY A 366 42.85 -14.03 7.84
CA GLY A 366 43.70 -13.15 7.06
C GLY A 366 45.19 -13.50 7.16
N LYS A 367 46.01 -12.87 6.31
CA LYS A 367 47.46 -13.20 6.17
C LYS A 367 48.26 -13.13 7.47
N LYS A 368 47.82 -12.30 8.42
CA LYS A 368 48.37 -12.17 9.78
C LYS A 368 47.26 -12.27 10.84
N GLY A 369 46.20 -13.00 10.51
CA GLY A 369 45.06 -13.26 11.39
C GLY A 369 45.41 -14.23 12.52
N ILE A 370 44.44 -14.54 13.36
CA ILE A 370 44.62 -15.40 14.53
C ILE A 370 45.10 -16.81 14.12
N ASP A 371 44.62 -17.36 13.01
CA ASP A 371 45.03 -18.69 12.56
C ASP A 371 46.52 -18.76 12.21
N TYR A 372 47.03 -17.72 11.54
CA TYR A 372 48.46 -17.57 11.30
C TYR A 372 49.27 -17.52 12.60
N TRP A 373 48.82 -16.75 13.59
CA TRP A 373 49.55 -16.64 14.87
C TRP A 373 49.48 -17.93 15.69
N ILE A 374 48.37 -18.66 15.64
CA ILE A 374 48.25 -19.98 16.27
C ILE A 374 49.23 -20.94 15.62
N GLU A 375 49.29 -21.00 14.29
CA GLU A 375 50.22 -21.85 13.54
C GLU A 375 51.68 -21.50 13.86
N TYR A 376 52.03 -20.22 13.78
CA TYR A 376 53.36 -19.71 14.14
C TYR A 376 53.79 -20.10 15.56
N HIS A 377 52.88 -20.01 16.54
CA HIS A 377 53.18 -20.40 17.92
C HIS A 377 53.20 -21.92 18.13
N GLU A 378 52.40 -22.69 17.38
CA GLU A 378 52.47 -24.16 17.39
C GLU A 378 53.78 -24.66 16.79
N GLU A 379 54.28 -24.07 15.69
CA GLU A 379 55.62 -24.36 15.15
C GLU A 379 56.71 -24.08 16.19
N ARG A 380 56.69 -22.88 16.79
CA ARG A 380 57.66 -22.51 17.84
C ARG A 380 57.61 -23.42 19.06
N LYS A 381 56.44 -23.96 19.39
CA LYS A 381 56.26 -24.93 20.47
C LYS A 381 56.95 -26.25 20.10
N GLN A 382 56.83 -26.73 18.85
CA GLN A 382 57.54 -27.92 18.38
C GLN A 382 59.06 -27.73 18.39
N ASP A 383 59.55 -26.60 17.89
CA ASP A 383 60.98 -26.25 17.92
C ASP A 383 61.51 -26.23 19.36
N LYS A 384 60.75 -25.60 20.28
CA LYS A 384 61.14 -25.53 21.69
C LYS A 384 61.14 -26.90 22.36
N LEU A 385 60.19 -27.78 22.04
CA LEU A 385 60.17 -29.16 22.53
C LEU A 385 61.42 -29.93 22.06
N LEU A 386 61.81 -29.76 20.78
CA LEU A 386 63.02 -30.36 20.24
C LEU A 386 64.30 -29.82 20.90
N GLU A 387 64.36 -28.51 21.18
CA GLU A 387 65.47 -27.91 21.93
C GLU A 387 65.59 -28.44 23.37
N ILE A 388 64.45 -28.65 24.04
CA ILE A 388 64.39 -29.26 25.37
C ILE A 388 64.94 -30.68 25.30
N ASP A 389 64.44 -31.52 24.39
CA ASP A 389 64.86 -32.92 24.24
C ASP A 389 66.37 -33.03 23.99
N LYS A 390 66.91 -32.22 23.05
CA LYS A 390 68.36 -32.14 22.80
C LYS A 390 69.15 -31.72 24.05
N THR A 391 68.68 -30.70 24.77
CA THR A 391 69.38 -30.17 25.95
C THR A 391 69.29 -31.13 27.15
N GLU A 392 68.18 -31.85 27.30
CA GLU A 392 68.00 -32.90 28.30
C GLU A 392 68.90 -34.11 28.01
N LYS A 393 69.01 -34.50 26.74
CA LYS A 393 69.98 -35.52 26.30
C LYS A 393 71.42 -35.10 26.62
N GLU A 394 71.82 -33.89 26.24
CA GLU A 394 73.15 -33.35 26.58
C GLU A 394 73.38 -33.30 28.10
N LEU A 395 72.35 -32.93 28.88
CA LEU A 395 72.42 -32.89 30.34
C LEU A 395 72.60 -34.30 30.92
N ASN A 396 71.90 -35.29 30.38
CA ASN A 396 72.05 -36.69 30.76
C ASN A 396 73.43 -37.23 30.39
N ASP A 397 73.93 -36.96 29.19
CA ASP A 397 75.29 -37.35 28.78
C ASP A 397 76.36 -36.75 29.72
N ILE A 398 76.18 -35.49 30.14
CA ILE A 398 77.08 -34.86 31.13
C ILE A 398 76.94 -35.54 32.51
N ARG A 399 75.73 -35.93 32.92
CA ARG A 399 75.48 -36.61 34.21
C ARG A 399 76.13 -37.99 34.27
N TYR A 400 76.18 -38.72 33.16
CA TYR A 400 76.75 -40.08 33.08
C TYR A 400 78.21 -40.13 32.60
N SER A 401 78.81 -38.99 32.23
CA SER A 401 80.20 -38.96 31.79
C SER A 401 81.23 -39.12 32.92
N THR A 402 82.32 -39.82 32.64
CA THR A 402 83.42 -40.08 33.58
C THR A 402 84.14 -38.78 33.98
N ILE A 403 84.44 -38.63 35.26
CA ILE A 403 85.22 -37.51 35.80
C ILE A 403 86.69 -37.71 35.41
N ILE A 404 87.32 -36.68 34.85
CA ILE A 404 88.73 -36.72 34.42
C ILE A 404 89.55 -35.88 35.40
N THR A 405 90.55 -36.50 36.02
CA THR A 405 91.51 -35.85 36.92
C THR A 405 92.85 -35.71 36.21
N ASN A 406 93.44 -34.51 36.21
CA ASN A 406 94.79 -34.30 35.70
C ASN A 406 95.78 -34.20 36.85
N ASP A 407 96.45 -35.32 37.13
CA ASP A 407 97.34 -35.47 38.29
C ASP A 407 98.60 -34.57 38.24
N LYS A 408 98.96 -34.03 37.06
CA LYS A 408 100.13 -33.12 36.91
C LYS A 408 99.85 -31.66 37.26
N LYS A 409 98.58 -31.24 37.25
CA LYS A 409 98.16 -29.85 37.56
C LYS A 409 97.24 -29.77 38.78
N TYR A 410 96.94 -30.88 39.46
CA TYR A 410 95.99 -30.99 40.57
C TYR A 410 94.62 -30.35 40.25
N THR A 411 94.12 -30.53 39.03
CA THR A 411 92.81 -30.00 38.61
C THR A 411 91.88 -31.14 38.19
N THR A 412 90.71 -31.22 38.81
CA THR A 412 89.63 -32.19 38.50
C THR A 412 88.49 -31.50 37.74
N ASP A 413 88.22 -31.90 36.48
CA ASP A 413 87.04 -31.40 35.75
C ASP A 413 85.83 -32.31 36.04
N SER A 414 85.09 -31.98 37.11
CA SER A 414 83.84 -32.65 37.47
C SER A 414 82.66 -32.29 36.57
N LYS A 415 82.86 -31.42 35.56
CA LYS A 415 81.82 -30.85 34.69
C LYS A 415 80.63 -30.20 35.44
N ARG A 416 80.72 -29.99 36.76
CA ARG A 416 79.64 -29.47 37.62
C ARG A 416 79.10 -28.12 37.17
N LYS A 417 79.98 -27.20 36.76
CA LYS A 417 79.59 -25.88 36.22
C LYS A 417 78.83 -26.01 34.89
N LYS A 418 79.26 -26.92 34.02
CA LYS A 418 78.57 -27.22 32.75
C LYS A 418 77.20 -27.85 32.99
N ARG A 419 77.09 -28.78 33.96
CA ARG A 419 75.83 -29.39 34.40
C ARG A 419 74.85 -28.35 34.95
N LYS A 420 75.29 -27.49 35.86
CA LYS A 420 74.43 -26.41 36.42
C LYS A 420 73.90 -25.49 35.31
N LYS A 421 74.77 -25.04 34.42
CA LYS A 421 74.39 -24.19 33.27
C LYS A 421 73.37 -24.85 32.35
N ARG A 422 73.52 -26.15 32.07
CA ARG A 422 72.56 -26.90 31.24
C ARG A 422 71.23 -27.13 31.97
N GLN A 423 71.26 -27.39 33.27
CA GLN A 423 70.07 -27.53 34.10
C GLN A 423 69.26 -26.22 34.16
N GLU A 424 69.91 -25.08 34.38
CA GLU A 424 69.27 -23.75 34.32
C GLU A 424 68.65 -23.49 32.93
N LYS A 425 69.35 -23.89 31.86
CA LYS A 425 68.85 -23.76 30.49
C LYS A 425 67.61 -24.60 30.21
N VAL A 426 67.52 -25.82 30.75
CA VAL A 426 66.32 -26.67 30.65
C VAL A 426 65.13 -26.02 31.37
N VAL A 427 65.32 -25.51 32.59
CA VAL A 427 64.27 -24.81 33.34
C VAL A 427 63.76 -23.60 32.55
N LEU A 428 64.68 -22.76 32.03
CA LEU A 428 64.32 -21.62 31.19
C LEU A 428 63.52 -22.03 29.94
N TYR A 429 63.89 -23.13 29.28
CA TYR A 429 63.16 -23.61 28.11
C TYR A 429 61.76 -24.13 28.44
N TYR A 430 61.56 -24.78 29.59
CA TYR A 430 60.23 -25.15 30.06
C TYR A 430 59.37 -23.93 30.41
N GLU A 431 59.96 -22.88 31.01
CA GLU A 431 59.26 -21.61 31.24
C GLU A 431 58.83 -20.95 29.91
N GLN A 432 59.72 -20.93 28.91
CA GLN A 432 59.40 -20.43 27.56
C GLN A 432 58.29 -21.25 26.90
N LEU A 433 58.34 -22.58 27.02
CA LEU A 433 57.31 -23.48 26.48
C LEU A 433 55.95 -23.22 27.15
N ALA A 434 55.93 -23.02 28.47
CA ALA A 434 54.71 -22.69 29.20
C ALA A 434 54.12 -21.34 28.73
N ALA A 435 54.96 -20.34 28.49
CA ALA A 435 54.52 -19.05 27.94
C ALA A 435 53.93 -19.19 26.53
N ILE A 436 54.56 -19.99 25.65
CA ILE A 436 54.03 -20.26 24.30
C ILE A 436 52.68 -20.97 24.38
N LYS A 437 52.54 -22.01 25.24
CA LYS A 437 51.27 -22.72 25.45
C LYS A 437 50.17 -21.79 25.94
N ARG A 438 50.47 -20.89 26.88
CA ARG A 438 49.52 -19.87 27.36
C ARG A 438 49.10 -18.95 26.21
N LYS A 439 50.03 -18.50 25.38
CA LYS A 439 49.70 -17.61 24.25
C LYS A 439 48.80 -18.29 23.22
N ILE A 440 49.05 -19.57 22.90
CA ILE A 440 48.17 -20.35 22.03
C ILE A 440 46.76 -20.45 22.63
N LYS A 441 46.66 -20.66 23.95
CA LYS A 441 45.37 -20.73 24.64
C LYS A 441 44.61 -19.40 24.54
N GLU A 442 45.27 -18.28 24.84
CA GLU A 442 44.69 -16.93 24.71
C GLU A 442 44.18 -16.67 23.28
N LEU A 443 44.97 -17.01 22.26
CA LEU A 443 44.58 -16.84 20.85
C LEU A 443 43.38 -17.71 20.46
N LYS A 444 43.27 -18.93 21.00
CA LYS A 444 42.12 -19.82 20.77
C LYS A 444 40.85 -19.27 21.45
N GLU A 445 40.95 -18.77 22.68
CA GLU A 445 39.85 -18.11 23.37
C GLU A 445 39.38 -16.84 22.63
N GLU A 446 40.33 -16.03 22.13
CA GLU A 446 40.04 -14.86 21.29
C GLU A 446 39.35 -15.23 19.96
N LYS A 447 39.85 -16.28 19.28
CA LYS A 447 39.22 -16.83 18.07
C LYS A 447 37.76 -17.22 18.31
N GLU A 448 37.49 -17.94 19.40
CA GLU A 448 36.14 -18.39 19.74
C GLU A 448 35.18 -17.21 20.00
N MET A 449 35.64 -16.18 20.72
CA MET A 449 34.86 -14.95 20.92
C MET A 449 34.54 -14.24 19.60
N ILE A 450 35.52 -14.13 18.68
CA ILE A 450 35.30 -13.50 17.37
C ILE A 450 34.34 -14.32 16.51
N LEU A 451 34.50 -15.64 16.47
CA LEU A 451 33.58 -16.53 15.72
C LEU A 451 32.16 -16.44 16.25
N THR A 452 31.97 -16.33 17.57
CA THR A 452 30.65 -16.17 18.20
C THR A 452 29.99 -14.86 17.74
N LYS A 453 30.75 -13.75 17.73
CA LYS A 453 30.26 -12.47 17.21
C LYS A 453 29.95 -12.53 15.72
N LYS A 454 30.83 -13.13 14.91
CA LYS A 454 30.60 -13.33 13.47
C LYS A 454 29.33 -14.12 13.20
N GLN A 455 29.13 -15.24 13.92
CA GLN A 455 27.92 -16.05 13.77
C GLN A 455 26.64 -15.28 14.13
N ALA A 456 26.68 -14.42 15.15
CA ALA A 456 25.54 -13.57 15.48
C ALA A 456 25.21 -12.59 14.34
N LEU A 457 26.22 -11.96 13.74
CA LEU A 457 26.04 -11.06 12.59
C LEU A 457 25.54 -11.79 11.34
N VAL A 458 26.02 -13.01 11.07
CA VAL A 458 25.53 -13.84 9.95
C VAL A 458 24.06 -14.20 10.14
N ARG A 459 23.64 -14.57 11.36
CA ARG A 459 22.23 -14.84 11.65
C ARG A 459 21.37 -13.59 11.47
N GLN A 460 21.85 -12.44 11.93
CA GLN A 460 21.18 -11.16 11.74
C GLN A 460 21.03 -10.82 10.25
N GLN A 461 22.10 -10.98 9.47
CA GLN A 461 22.08 -10.75 8.03
C GLN A 461 21.09 -11.67 7.31
N GLN A 462 21.04 -12.97 7.67
CA GLN A 462 20.09 -13.90 7.10
C GLN A 462 18.65 -13.47 7.41
N GLY A 463 18.35 -13.12 8.66
CA GLY A 463 17.02 -12.63 9.04
C GLY A 463 16.61 -11.37 8.26
N MET A 464 17.55 -10.47 7.97
CA MET A 464 17.28 -9.31 7.12
C MET A 464 16.99 -9.71 5.66
N TYR A 465 17.68 -10.72 5.11
CA TYR A 465 17.37 -11.25 3.79
C TYR A 465 16.01 -11.95 3.72
N ASP A 466 15.64 -12.67 4.78
CA ASP A 466 14.34 -13.34 4.86
C ASP A 466 13.19 -12.31 4.84
N LEU A 467 13.41 -11.13 5.42
CA LEU A 467 12.45 -10.02 5.45
C LEU A 467 12.35 -9.24 4.13
N ILE A 468 13.48 -8.87 3.51
CA ILE A 468 13.46 -8.09 2.26
C ILE A 468 13.28 -8.95 1.01
N GLY A 469 13.54 -10.26 1.11
CA GLY A 469 13.54 -11.18 -0.02
C GLY A 469 14.74 -11.02 -0.96
N THR A 470 15.04 -12.05 -1.74
CA THR A 470 16.24 -12.12 -2.60
C THR A 470 15.93 -12.20 -4.10
N LYS A 471 14.74 -12.66 -4.47
CA LYS A 471 14.32 -12.85 -5.87
C LYS A 471 13.46 -11.67 -6.34
N TRP A 472 14.09 -10.53 -6.56
CA TRP A 472 13.39 -9.32 -7.02
C TRP A 472 13.02 -9.45 -8.49
N ILE A 473 11.77 -9.12 -8.82
CA ILE A 473 11.31 -9.17 -10.20
C ILE A 473 11.78 -7.92 -10.95
N PRO A 474 12.42 -8.06 -12.12
CA PRO A 474 12.82 -6.92 -12.91
C PRO A 474 11.59 -6.20 -13.48
N TYR A 475 11.71 -4.88 -13.63
CA TYR A 475 10.68 -4.02 -14.18
C TYR A 475 11.21 -3.12 -15.29
N GLU A 476 10.29 -2.58 -16.07
CA GLU A 476 10.50 -1.45 -16.97
C GLU A 476 9.68 -0.27 -16.47
N GLU A 477 10.29 0.91 -16.42
CA GLU A 477 9.64 2.14 -15.98
C GLU A 477 9.28 3.00 -17.18
N LYS A 478 8.04 3.50 -17.21
CA LYS A 478 7.55 4.43 -18.22
C LYS A 478 6.65 5.47 -17.58
N ASP A 479 7.18 6.68 -17.40
CA ASP A 479 6.45 7.84 -16.87
C ASP A 479 5.93 7.61 -15.44
N GLY A 480 6.67 6.86 -14.62
CA GLY A 480 6.27 6.44 -13.27
C GLY A 480 5.33 5.24 -13.20
N LEU A 481 5.11 4.49 -14.29
CA LEU A 481 4.45 3.16 -14.27
C LEU A 481 5.56 2.13 -14.35
N PHE A 482 5.64 1.29 -13.35
CA PHE A 482 6.60 0.21 -13.27
C PHE A 482 5.89 -1.06 -13.69
N ILE A 483 6.25 -1.62 -14.84
CA ILE A 483 5.69 -2.88 -15.34
C ILE A 483 6.69 -3.99 -15.09
N PHE A 484 6.33 -4.93 -14.23
CA PHE A 484 7.15 -6.08 -13.88
C PHE A 484 7.05 -7.17 -14.95
N LYS A 485 8.08 -8.02 -15.02
CA LYS A 485 8.19 -9.10 -16.02
C LYS A 485 7.00 -10.09 -16.00
N ASP A 486 6.34 -10.26 -14.86
CA ASP A 486 5.17 -11.13 -14.68
C ASP A 486 3.84 -10.42 -15.03
N SER A 487 3.90 -9.21 -15.59
CA SER A 487 2.75 -8.35 -15.91
C SER A 487 2.05 -7.73 -14.69
N ALA A 488 2.57 -7.90 -13.48
CA ALA A 488 2.22 -7.01 -12.38
C ALA A 488 2.70 -5.59 -12.67
N HIS A 489 2.07 -4.59 -12.09
CA HIS A 489 2.51 -3.22 -12.23
C HIS A 489 2.28 -2.40 -10.98
N PHE A 490 3.10 -1.36 -10.81
CA PHE A 490 2.99 -0.37 -9.75
C PHE A 490 2.91 1.02 -10.37
N ASP A 491 1.90 1.80 -9.99
CA ASP A 491 1.75 3.18 -10.43
C ASP A 491 2.19 4.15 -9.31
N LEU A 492 3.23 4.93 -9.59
CA LEU A 492 3.76 5.93 -8.66
C LEU A 492 2.73 7.01 -8.31
N LEU A 493 1.84 7.38 -9.24
CA LEU A 493 0.91 8.50 -9.08
C LEU A 493 -0.30 8.14 -8.20
N THR A 494 -0.67 6.86 -8.17
CA THR A 494 -1.80 6.37 -7.37
C THR A 494 -1.37 5.48 -6.20
N GLN A 495 -0.08 5.10 -6.13
CA GLN A 495 0.48 4.15 -5.16
C GLN A 495 -0.23 2.79 -5.16
N GLU A 496 -0.75 2.41 -6.33
CA GLU A 496 -1.46 1.16 -6.56
C GLU A 496 -0.53 0.12 -7.20
N PHE A 497 -0.38 -1.01 -6.52
CA PHE A 497 0.20 -2.24 -7.07
C PHE A 497 -0.92 -3.16 -7.55
N THR A 498 -0.86 -3.61 -8.80
CA THR A 498 -1.89 -4.49 -9.38
C THR A 498 -1.29 -5.80 -9.84
N PHE A 499 -1.83 -6.91 -9.31
CA PHE A 499 -1.61 -8.24 -9.90
C PHE A 499 -2.54 -8.45 -11.10
N PRO A 500 -2.05 -9.13 -12.16
CA PRO A 500 -2.88 -9.49 -13.31
C PRO A 500 -4.03 -10.42 -12.88
N PRO A 501 -5.10 -10.51 -13.68
CA PRO A 501 -6.22 -11.40 -13.37
C PRO A 501 -5.78 -12.86 -13.31
N SER A 502 -6.20 -13.57 -12.26
CA SER A 502 -6.03 -15.01 -12.09
C SER A 502 -7.38 -15.68 -11.88
N GLU A 503 -7.54 -16.92 -12.35
CA GLU A 503 -8.74 -17.73 -12.05
C GLU A 503 -8.70 -18.23 -10.60
N GLU A 504 -7.56 -18.74 -10.15
CA GLU A 504 -7.34 -19.19 -8.78
C GLU A 504 -6.89 -18.04 -7.87
N LYS A 505 -7.18 -18.18 -6.57
CA LYS A 505 -6.65 -17.29 -5.54
C LYS A 505 -5.25 -17.74 -5.18
N GLU A 506 -4.33 -16.79 -5.12
CA GLU A 506 -2.93 -17.00 -4.77
C GLU A 506 -2.64 -16.25 -3.47
N ASP A 507 -1.91 -16.87 -2.54
CA ASP A 507 -1.48 -16.22 -1.31
C ASP A 507 -0.33 -15.25 -1.60
N PHE A 508 -0.35 -14.09 -0.94
CA PHE A 508 0.75 -13.13 -0.96
C PHE A 508 0.88 -12.43 0.39
N GLU A 509 2.08 -11.98 0.71
CA GLU A 509 2.41 -11.29 1.95
C GLU A 509 2.82 -9.85 1.67
N ILE A 510 2.40 -8.92 2.52
CA ILE A 510 2.89 -7.54 2.53
C ILE A 510 3.62 -7.30 3.85
N ARG A 511 4.88 -6.88 3.75
CA ARG A 511 5.74 -6.57 4.89
C ARG A 511 6.09 -5.10 4.94
N LEU A 512 6.02 -4.51 6.13
CA LEU A 512 6.56 -3.18 6.42
C LEU A 512 7.85 -3.33 7.21
N LEU A 513 8.94 -2.72 6.76
CA LEU A 513 10.25 -2.82 7.41
C LEU A 513 10.69 -1.45 7.94
N ALA A 514 10.85 -1.34 9.26
CA ALA A 514 11.50 -0.20 9.87
C ALA A 514 13.03 -0.34 9.77
N ILE A 515 13.71 0.75 9.45
CA ILE A 515 15.18 0.74 9.33
C ILE A 515 15.81 1.08 10.69
N PRO A 516 16.67 0.18 11.24
CA PRO A 516 17.34 0.45 12.51
C PRO A 516 18.29 1.66 12.36
N TYR A 517 18.56 2.40 13.45
CA TYR A 517 19.49 3.57 13.38
C TYR A 517 20.90 3.19 12.93
N SER A 518 21.32 1.96 13.22
CA SER A 518 22.53 1.36 12.69
C SER A 518 22.35 -0.14 12.61
N HIS A 519 23.22 -0.83 11.88
CA HIS A 519 23.21 -2.28 11.79
C HIS A 519 23.49 -2.98 13.14
N THR A 520 23.95 -2.24 14.16
CA THR A 520 24.16 -2.72 15.53
C THR A 520 23.11 -2.23 16.53
N SER A 521 22.23 -1.32 16.12
CA SER A 521 21.21 -0.70 16.98
C SER A 521 19.98 -1.59 17.09
N ASP A 522 19.40 -1.67 18.29
CA ASP A 522 18.08 -2.26 18.51
C ASP A 522 16.94 -1.22 18.49
N GLN A 523 17.31 0.06 18.37
CA GLN A 523 16.35 1.13 18.13
C GLN A 523 16.05 1.23 16.64
N TYR A 524 14.76 1.30 16.34
CA TYR A 524 14.21 1.41 15.00
C TYR A 524 13.69 2.81 14.77
N ASP A 525 13.60 3.15 13.50
CA ASP A 525 12.74 4.22 13.07
C ASP A 525 11.27 3.84 13.22
N GLU A 526 10.37 4.81 13.15
CA GLU A 526 8.94 4.58 13.19
C GLU A 526 8.29 4.80 11.85
N VAL A 527 7.69 3.74 11.32
CA VAL A 527 7.00 3.77 10.04
C VAL A 527 5.61 3.20 10.19
N MET A 528 4.66 3.84 9.50
CA MET A 528 3.24 3.52 9.55
C MET A 528 2.76 3.29 8.13
N LEU A 529 1.96 2.25 7.92
CA LEU A 529 1.47 1.86 6.61
C LEU A 529 -0.04 1.62 6.68
N HIS A 530 -0.74 2.19 5.71
CA HIS A 530 -2.07 1.79 5.33
C HIS A 530 -2.00 0.85 4.12
N ILE A 531 -2.68 -0.29 4.22
CA ILE A 531 -2.81 -1.28 3.15
C ILE A 531 -4.30 -1.44 2.84
N ASN A 532 -4.67 -1.21 1.58
CA ASN A 532 -6.00 -1.54 1.08
C ASN A 532 -5.91 -2.54 -0.08
N ILE A 533 -6.78 -3.54 -0.07
CA ILE A 533 -6.87 -4.54 -1.15
C ILE A 533 -8.31 -4.59 -1.62
N VAL A 534 -8.49 -4.36 -2.92
CA VAL A 534 -9.80 -4.28 -3.56
C VAL A 534 -9.79 -5.00 -4.89
N ASP A 535 -10.95 -5.54 -5.26
CA ASP A 535 -11.13 -6.03 -6.62
C ASP A 535 -11.25 -4.87 -7.60
N ALA A 536 -10.60 -4.98 -8.76
CA ALA A 536 -10.66 -3.95 -9.79
C ALA A 536 -11.37 -4.49 -11.04
N VAL A 537 -12.49 -3.85 -11.39
CA VAL A 537 -13.12 -3.98 -12.70
C VAL A 537 -12.37 -3.05 -13.66
N PRO A 538 -11.99 -3.49 -14.88
CA PRO A 538 -11.34 -2.62 -15.85
C PRO A 538 -12.17 -1.35 -16.14
N LEU A 539 -11.47 -0.20 -16.18
CA LEU A 539 -12.05 1.12 -16.50
C LEU A 539 -13.10 1.63 -15.49
N TYR A 540 -13.12 1.13 -14.25
CA TYR A 540 -13.99 1.65 -13.20
C TYR A 540 -13.77 3.16 -12.92
N ASN A 541 -12.54 3.64 -13.10
CA ASN A 541 -12.14 5.03 -12.92
C ASN A 541 -12.25 5.89 -14.19
N ALA A 542 -12.98 5.42 -15.21
CA ALA A 542 -13.21 6.21 -16.41
C ALA A 542 -13.99 7.50 -16.08
N GLN A 543 -13.50 8.64 -16.55
CA GLN A 543 -14.09 9.96 -16.34
C GLN A 543 -15.49 10.05 -16.98
N VAL A 544 -15.65 9.48 -18.18
CA VAL A 544 -16.95 9.33 -18.84
C VAL A 544 -17.37 7.87 -18.76
N GLN A 545 -18.57 7.60 -18.26
CA GLN A 545 -19.17 6.26 -18.22
C GLN A 545 -20.64 6.35 -18.61
N LEU A 546 -20.95 6.03 -19.86
CA LEU A 546 -22.32 6.01 -20.36
C LEU A 546 -22.76 4.55 -20.55
N ASN A 547 -23.80 4.14 -19.83
CA ASN A 547 -24.45 2.85 -19.98
C ASN A 547 -25.80 3.05 -20.67
N LEU A 548 -25.82 2.87 -21.98
CA LEU A 548 -26.99 3.05 -22.83
C LEU A 548 -27.79 1.73 -22.87
N ASN A 549 -28.69 1.57 -21.91
CA ASN A 549 -29.52 0.36 -21.78
C ASN A 549 -30.75 0.41 -22.68
N ASP A 550 -30.80 -0.50 -23.66
CA ASP A 550 -31.94 -0.70 -24.56
C ASP A 550 -32.38 0.57 -25.31
N VAL A 551 -31.41 1.35 -25.78
CA VAL A 551 -31.64 2.66 -26.43
C VAL A 551 -31.84 2.56 -27.94
N PHE A 552 -31.54 1.38 -28.50
CA PHE A 552 -31.70 1.10 -29.92
C PHE A 552 -32.96 0.29 -30.16
N GLU A 553 -33.72 0.68 -31.16
CA GLU A 553 -34.87 -0.08 -31.64
C GLU A 553 -34.46 -1.46 -32.18
N VAL A 554 -35.43 -2.37 -32.30
CA VAL A 554 -35.23 -3.74 -32.81
C VAL A 554 -34.65 -3.71 -34.21
N ASP A 555 -33.59 -4.49 -34.44
CA ASP A 555 -32.89 -4.61 -35.73
C ASP A 555 -32.46 -3.24 -36.32
N LYS A 556 -32.34 -2.23 -35.47
CA LYS A 556 -31.93 -0.87 -35.83
C LYS A 556 -30.69 -0.44 -35.03
N TYR A 557 -30.00 0.52 -35.60
CA TYR A 557 -28.75 1.07 -35.07
C TYR A 557 -28.76 2.59 -34.94
N ASP A 558 -29.88 3.26 -35.27
CA ASP A 558 -30.03 4.70 -35.07
C ASP A 558 -30.09 5.05 -33.58
N LEU A 559 -29.29 6.03 -33.17
CA LEU A 559 -29.27 6.56 -31.81
C LEU A 559 -30.03 7.89 -31.76
N ASN A 560 -31.27 7.86 -31.30
CA ASN A 560 -32.17 9.02 -31.29
C ASN A 560 -32.20 9.79 -29.96
N GLN A 561 -31.07 9.81 -29.26
CA GLN A 561 -30.91 10.52 -27.99
C GLN A 561 -29.51 11.13 -27.90
N THR A 562 -29.38 12.17 -27.09
CA THR A 562 -28.09 12.78 -26.78
C THR A 562 -27.28 11.89 -25.85
N LEU A 563 -25.97 11.86 -26.02
CA LEU A 563 -25.05 11.08 -25.19
C LEU A 563 -24.65 11.85 -23.93
N PHE A 564 -24.40 13.15 -24.05
CA PHE A 564 -23.98 13.99 -22.94
C PHE A 564 -25.10 14.89 -22.45
N THR A 565 -25.18 15.02 -21.13
CA THR A 565 -26.07 15.95 -20.42
C THR A 565 -25.27 17.08 -19.77
N ALA A 566 -25.93 18.00 -19.05
CA ALA A 566 -25.24 19.05 -18.32
C ALA A 566 -24.37 18.50 -17.17
N GLU A 567 -24.71 17.33 -16.62
CA GLU A 567 -23.97 16.66 -15.55
C GLU A 567 -22.60 16.18 -16.04
N ASP A 568 -22.47 15.83 -17.32
CA ASP A 568 -21.23 15.37 -17.94
C ASP A 568 -20.23 16.50 -18.29
N SER A 569 -20.54 17.73 -17.90
CA SER A 569 -19.73 18.90 -18.29
C SER A 569 -18.31 18.89 -17.71
N ILE A 570 -18.09 18.35 -16.51
CA ILE A 570 -16.74 18.26 -15.91
C ILE A 570 -15.91 17.18 -16.62
N PRO A 571 -16.36 15.91 -16.75
CA PRO A 571 -15.63 14.88 -17.48
C PRO A 571 -15.28 15.25 -18.91
N VAL A 572 -16.20 15.91 -19.61
CA VAL A 572 -15.98 16.36 -20.99
C VAL A 572 -14.90 17.45 -21.05
N LYS A 573 -14.86 18.37 -20.09
CA LYS A 573 -13.78 19.35 -20.00
C LYS A 573 -12.44 18.70 -19.70
N GLU A 574 -12.40 17.72 -18.80
CA GLU A 574 -11.16 16.98 -18.53
C GLU A 574 -10.63 16.23 -19.75
N LEU A 575 -11.53 15.63 -20.54
CA LEU A 575 -11.17 15.04 -21.83
C LEU A 575 -10.56 16.08 -22.76
N PHE A 576 -11.16 17.27 -22.85
CA PHE A 576 -10.64 18.34 -23.68
C PHE A 576 -9.28 18.86 -23.21
N ASP A 577 -9.09 19.04 -21.91
CA ASP A 577 -7.81 19.43 -21.31
C ASP A 577 -6.73 18.37 -21.60
N ALA A 578 -7.07 17.08 -21.43
CA ALA A 578 -6.17 15.98 -21.75
C ALA A 578 -5.81 15.93 -23.25
N LEU A 579 -6.76 16.24 -24.14
CA LEU A 579 -6.54 16.29 -25.57
C LEU A 579 -5.65 17.47 -26.01
N GLN A 580 -5.49 18.52 -25.18
CA GLN A 580 -4.52 19.58 -25.47
C GLN A 580 -3.07 19.09 -25.33
N ASP A 581 -2.82 18.06 -24.52
CA ASP A 581 -1.49 17.47 -24.36
C ASP A 581 -1.16 16.57 -25.55
N ASN A 582 -0.42 17.12 -26.52
CA ASN A 582 0.00 16.41 -27.73
C ASN A 582 0.88 15.17 -27.46
N LYS A 583 1.45 15.02 -26.25
CA LYS A 583 2.27 13.86 -25.88
C LYS A 583 1.43 12.67 -25.42
N ARG A 584 0.25 12.91 -24.83
CA ARG A 584 -0.66 11.82 -24.41
C ARG A 584 -1.25 11.15 -25.63
N TYR A 585 -1.09 9.84 -25.79
CA TYR A 585 -1.71 9.14 -26.91
C TYR A 585 -3.25 9.08 -26.74
N PHE A 586 -4.00 9.14 -27.83
CA PHE A 586 -5.45 8.93 -27.81
C PHE A 586 -5.78 7.63 -28.55
N ASP A 587 -6.12 6.60 -27.77
CA ASP A 587 -6.49 5.27 -28.26
C ASP A 587 -8.01 5.09 -28.27
N ILE A 588 -8.50 4.39 -29.29
CA ILE A 588 -9.93 4.10 -29.44
C ILE A 588 -10.11 2.61 -29.62
N ILE A 589 -10.84 2.03 -28.66
CA ILE A 589 -11.19 0.62 -28.63
C ILE A 589 -12.67 0.50 -28.95
N ALA A 590 -13.00 0.05 -30.15
CA ALA A 590 -14.38 -0.08 -30.60
C ALA A 590 -14.72 -1.55 -30.86
N ARG A 591 -15.78 -2.07 -30.23
CA ARG A 591 -16.17 -3.48 -30.33
C ARG A 591 -17.67 -3.65 -30.57
N GLY A 592 -18.02 -4.22 -31.72
CA GLY A 592 -19.28 -4.91 -31.92
C GLY A 592 -19.17 -6.28 -31.24
N ALA A 593 -19.63 -6.36 -29.99
CA ALA A 593 -19.38 -7.52 -29.15
C ALA A 593 -20.33 -8.70 -29.44
N GLY A 594 -21.36 -8.50 -30.27
CA GLY A 594 -22.38 -9.49 -30.56
C GLY A 594 -23.25 -9.81 -29.36
N VAL A 595 -23.61 -11.08 -29.20
CA VAL A 595 -24.48 -11.56 -28.11
C VAL A 595 -23.79 -11.42 -26.76
N ALA A 596 -24.48 -10.79 -25.80
CA ALA A 596 -24.01 -10.65 -24.42
C ALA A 596 -24.44 -11.81 -23.51
N LYS A 597 -23.62 -12.04 -22.48
CA LYS A 597 -23.94 -12.80 -21.28
C LYS A 597 -23.78 -11.89 -20.07
N TRP A 598 -24.66 -12.04 -19.08
CA TRP A 598 -24.56 -11.30 -17.82
C TRP A 598 -23.53 -11.95 -16.90
N LYS A 599 -22.49 -11.22 -16.48
CA LYS A 599 -21.47 -11.67 -15.51
C LYS A 599 -21.07 -10.48 -14.62
N ASN A 600 -20.98 -10.69 -13.30
CA ASN A 600 -20.49 -9.67 -12.35
C ASN A 600 -21.15 -8.27 -12.51
N PHE A 601 -22.48 -8.24 -12.63
CA PHE A 601 -23.28 -7.00 -12.79
C PHE A 601 -23.08 -6.22 -14.09
N GLU A 602 -22.40 -6.79 -15.09
CA GLU A 602 -22.23 -6.17 -16.40
C GLU A 602 -22.47 -7.16 -17.56
N PRO A 603 -22.85 -6.66 -18.76
CA PRO A 603 -22.86 -7.46 -19.97
C PRO A 603 -21.44 -7.69 -20.47
N VAL A 604 -21.08 -8.95 -20.71
CA VAL A 604 -19.81 -9.35 -21.33
C VAL A 604 -20.06 -10.12 -22.62
N LYS A 605 -19.11 -10.11 -23.55
CA LYS A 605 -19.21 -10.87 -24.81
C LYS A 605 -19.38 -12.36 -24.51
N TYR A 606 -20.37 -12.99 -25.14
CA TYR A 606 -20.53 -14.44 -25.12
C TYR A 606 -19.80 -15.03 -26.33
N TYR A 607 -18.66 -15.69 -26.10
CA TYR A 607 -17.80 -16.21 -27.18
C TYR A 607 -18.45 -17.36 -27.98
N ASP A 608 -19.24 -18.21 -27.33
CA ASP A 608 -19.96 -19.33 -27.94
C ASP A 608 -21.47 -19.21 -27.68
N PRO A 609 -22.16 -18.25 -28.31
CA PRO A 609 -23.55 -17.97 -28.01
C PRO A 609 -24.49 -19.04 -28.57
N VAL A 610 -25.50 -19.41 -27.79
CA VAL A 610 -26.65 -20.19 -28.27
C VAL A 610 -27.77 -19.20 -28.57
N GLU A 611 -27.97 -18.91 -29.85
CA GLU A 611 -29.00 -17.97 -30.29
C GLU A 611 -30.40 -18.60 -30.25
N MET A 612 -31.39 -17.79 -29.89
CA MET A 612 -32.80 -18.15 -29.84
C MET A 612 -33.49 -17.62 -31.10
N ASP A 613 -34.33 -18.43 -31.73
CA ASP A 613 -35.09 -17.97 -32.91
C ASP A 613 -36.15 -16.91 -32.54
N ASN A 614 -36.68 -16.94 -31.32
CA ASN A 614 -37.69 -16.00 -30.83
C ASN A 614 -37.58 -15.81 -29.32
N TYR A 615 -38.09 -14.68 -28.81
CA TYR A 615 -38.32 -14.51 -27.37
C TYR A 615 -39.27 -15.59 -26.83
N PRO A 616 -39.15 -15.98 -25.54
CA PRO A 616 -40.06 -16.92 -24.90
C PRO A 616 -41.52 -16.46 -24.99
N GLY A 617 -42.41 -17.35 -25.41
CA GLY A 617 -43.85 -17.08 -25.53
C GLY A 617 -44.50 -17.74 -26.75
N LYS A 618 -45.74 -18.20 -26.58
CA LYS A 618 -46.54 -18.79 -27.67
C LYS A 618 -47.28 -17.72 -28.48
N THR A 619 -47.64 -16.61 -27.84
CA THR A 619 -48.32 -15.47 -28.47
C THR A 619 -47.38 -14.27 -28.67
N GLN A 620 -47.71 -13.37 -29.58
CA GLN A 620 -46.92 -12.15 -29.81
C GLN A 620 -46.86 -11.26 -28.56
N GLU A 621 -47.94 -11.19 -27.78
CA GLU A 621 -47.97 -10.44 -26.52
C GLU A 621 -47.04 -11.03 -25.47
N GLU A 622 -47.02 -12.36 -25.33
CA GLU A 622 -46.09 -13.05 -24.42
C GLU A 622 -44.63 -12.81 -24.82
N ARG A 623 -44.32 -12.87 -26.12
CA ARG A 623 -42.98 -12.59 -26.65
C ARG A 623 -42.57 -11.15 -26.41
N ASN A 624 -43.46 -10.19 -26.63
CA ASN A 624 -43.21 -8.78 -26.35
C ASN A 624 -43.01 -8.52 -24.84
N LYS A 625 -43.74 -9.24 -23.99
CA LYS A 625 -43.55 -9.18 -22.54
C LYS A 625 -42.17 -9.74 -22.14
N ALA A 626 -41.78 -10.88 -22.69
CA ALA A 626 -40.47 -11.47 -22.44
C ALA A 626 -39.31 -10.59 -22.96
N LYS A 627 -39.46 -9.96 -24.13
CA LYS A 627 -38.49 -8.98 -24.66
C LYS A 627 -38.21 -7.83 -23.69
N ASN A 628 -39.26 -7.36 -23.01
CA ASN A 628 -39.20 -6.28 -22.03
C ASN A 628 -38.79 -6.75 -20.63
N ASP A 629 -38.59 -8.06 -20.43
CA ASP A 629 -38.05 -8.58 -19.19
C ASP A 629 -36.61 -8.08 -18.98
N SER A 630 -36.31 -7.75 -17.72
CA SER A 630 -34.97 -7.42 -17.24
C SER A 630 -33.89 -8.38 -17.74
N VAL A 631 -34.19 -9.68 -17.90
CA VAL A 631 -33.24 -10.71 -18.34
C VAL A 631 -32.66 -10.41 -19.72
N PHE A 632 -33.49 -9.97 -20.67
CA PHE A 632 -33.07 -9.64 -22.04
C PHE A 632 -32.68 -8.16 -22.16
N LYS A 633 -33.46 -7.27 -21.54
CA LYS A 633 -33.26 -5.83 -21.64
C LYS A 633 -31.88 -5.39 -21.18
N ARG A 634 -31.36 -5.99 -20.09
CA ARG A 634 -30.01 -5.70 -19.57
C ARG A 634 -28.86 -6.16 -20.47
N LEU A 635 -29.11 -7.04 -21.44
CA LEU A 635 -28.10 -7.52 -22.38
C LEU A 635 -27.99 -6.62 -23.61
N ARG A 636 -29.07 -5.91 -23.96
CA ARG A 636 -29.10 -4.94 -25.06
C ARG A 636 -28.50 -3.60 -24.63
N THR A 637 -27.21 -3.59 -24.34
CA THR A 637 -26.53 -2.41 -23.80
C THR A 637 -25.43 -1.92 -24.73
N THR A 638 -25.21 -0.61 -24.78
CA THR A 638 -23.98 -0.03 -25.32
C THR A 638 -23.28 0.75 -24.22
N GLN A 639 -21.99 0.47 -24.05
CA GLN A 639 -21.14 1.09 -23.06
C GLN A 639 -20.16 2.03 -23.74
N VAL A 640 -20.07 3.27 -23.24
CA VAL A 640 -19.02 4.22 -23.60
C VAL A 640 -18.23 4.53 -22.36
N LYS A 641 -16.92 4.28 -22.39
CA LYS A 641 -16.01 4.62 -21.30
C LYS A 641 -14.87 5.48 -21.84
N VAL A 642 -14.60 6.62 -21.20
CA VAL A 642 -13.39 7.42 -21.49
C VAL A 642 -12.52 7.41 -20.26
N LEU A 643 -11.36 6.78 -20.36
CA LEU A 643 -10.33 6.81 -19.34
C LEU A 643 -9.23 7.79 -19.74
N ILE A 644 -8.91 8.70 -18.85
CA ILE A 644 -7.82 9.66 -18.96
C ILE A 644 -6.81 9.29 -17.89
N ASP A 645 -5.68 8.77 -18.34
CA ASP A 645 -4.53 8.42 -17.54
C ASP A 645 -3.28 8.93 -18.29
N ARG A 646 -2.18 8.16 -18.32
CA ARG A 646 -1.01 8.38 -19.19
C ARG A 646 -1.35 8.41 -20.68
N CYS A 647 -2.45 7.77 -21.05
CA CYS A 647 -3.08 7.90 -22.35
C CYS A 647 -4.58 8.14 -22.18
N ILE A 648 -5.20 8.64 -23.24
CA ILE A 648 -6.65 8.77 -23.32
C ILE A 648 -7.14 7.51 -24.02
N THR A 649 -8.02 6.75 -23.38
CA THR A 649 -8.63 5.54 -23.95
C THR A 649 -10.13 5.75 -24.04
N LEU A 650 -10.67 5.80 -25.26
CA LEU A 650 -12.11 5.77 -25.52
C LEU A 650 -12.52 4.34 -25.88
N GLU A 651 -13.29 3.70 -25.02
CA GLU A 651 -13.85 2.38 -25.25
C GLU A 651 -15.35 2.47 -25.56
N VAL A 652 -15.76 1.85 -26.68
CA VAL A 652 -17.17 1.71 -27.06
C VAL A 652 -17.46 0.24 -27.33
N ASN A 653 -18.34 -0.36 -26.51
CA ASN A 653 -18.77 -1.74 -26.69
C ASN A 653 -20.29 -1.79 -26.84
N SER A 654 -20.78 -2.40 -27.91
CA SER A 654 -22.22 -2.63 -28.11
C SER A 654 -22.53 -4.11 -28.05
N PHE A 655 -23.64 -4.45 -27.39
CA PHE A 655 -24.11 -5.80 -27.17
C PHE A 655 -25.54 -5.99 -27.68
N THR A 656 -25.84 -7.22 -28.11
CA THR A 656 -27.21 -7.69 -28.40
C THR A 656 -27.63 -8.74 -27.38
N ASP A 657 -28.93 -9.00 -27.30
CA ASP A 657 -29.44 -10.15 -26.55
C ASP A 657 -29.31 -11.44 -27.40
N PRO A 658 -29.61 -12.64 -26.87
CA PRO A 658 -29.38 -13.89 -27.60
C PRO A 658 -30.46 -14.18 -28.64
N VAL A 659 -31.44 -13.31 -28.90
CA VAL A 659 -32.43 -13.54 -29.95
C VAL A 659 -31.82 -13.16 -31.31
N LYS A 660 -32.06 -14.00 -32.33
CA LYS A 660 -31.57 -13.73 -33.69
C LYS A 660 -32.10 -12.40 -34.21
N SER A 661 -31.19 -11.61 -34.77
CA SER A 661 -31.52 -10.34 -35.43
C SER A 661 -31.83 -10.58 -36.90
N ASN A 662 -32.70 -9.77 -37.49
CA ASN A 662 -32.92 -9.76 -38.95
C ASN A 662 -32.12 -8.65 -39.64
N PHE A 663 -31.08 -8.14 -38.98
CA PHE A 663 -30.32 -7.00 -39.47
C PHE A 663 -29.48 -7.36 -40.70
N THR A 664 -29.60 -6.57 -41.76
CA THR A 664 -28.75 -6.65 -42.94
C THR A 664 -27.93 -5.37 -43.06
N PRO A 665 -26.58 -5.45 -43.19
CA PRO A 665 -25.75 -4.29 -43.42
C PRO A 665 -26.21 -3.47 -44.64
N PRO A 666 -26.41 -2.14 -44.52
CA PRO A 666 -26.71 -1.28 -45.67
C PRO A 666 -25.54 -1.17 -46.65
N ASN A 667 -24.29 -1.31 -46.18
CA ASN A 667 -23.12 -1.30 -47.05
C ASN A 667 -22.88 -2.69 -47.66
N GLU A 668 -22.92 -2.78 -48.99
CA GLU A 668 -22.78 -4.04 -49.75
C GLU A 668 -21.41 -4.72 -49.56
N ASP A 669 -20.33 -3.98 -49.32
CA ASP A 669 -19.02 -4.57 -49.07
C ASP A 669 -18.96 -5.19 -47.67
N LEU A 670 -19.55 -4.55 -46.66
CA LEU A 670 -19.68 -5.14 -45.32
C LEU A 670 -20.60 -6.37 -45.33
N LYS A 671 -21.61 -6.40 -46.19
CA LYS A 671 -22.47 -7.58 -46.39
C LYS A 671 -21.70 -8.77 -46.97
N LYS A 672 -20.86 -8.55 -47.99
CA LYS A 672 -19.96 -9.60 -48.52
C LYS A 672 -18.97 -10.09 -47.47
N MET A 673 -18.43 -9.16 -46.66
CA MET A 673 -17.49 -9.51 -45.60
C MET A 673 -18.15 -10.29 -44.46
N MET A 674 -19.42 -9.99 -44.14
CA MET A 674 -20.22 -10.76 -43.18
C MET A 674 -20.30 -12.23 -43.59
N GLU A 675 -20.58 -12.51 -44.87
CA GLU A 675 -20.58 -13.88 -45.42
C GLU A 675 -19.17 -14.50 -45.43
N GLN A 676 -18.14 -13.73 -45.79
CA GLN A 676 -16.76 -14.21 -45.84
C GLN A 676 -16.21 -14.66 -44.47
N TYR A 677 -16.53 -13.93 -43.41
CA TYR A 677 -16.03 -14.18 -42.06
C TYR A 677 -17.01 -14.95 -41.17
N ASP A 678 -18.13 -15.43 -41.73
CA ASP A 678 -19.18 -16.17 -41.00
C ASP A 678 -19.67 -15.41 -39.75
N LEU A 679 -19.93 -14.11 -39.93
CA LEU A 679 -20.41 -13.23 -38.85
C LEU A 679 -21.94 -13.30 -38.75
N SER A 680 -22.48 -13.35 -37.54
CA SER A 680 -23.94 -13.37 -37.35
C SER A 680 -24.59 -12.00 -37.58
N GLU A 681 -25.91 -11.98 -37.77
CA GLU A 681 -26.68 -10.73 -37.87
C GLU A 681 -26.55 -9.90 -36.59
N ASN A 682 -26.47 -10.58 -35.44
CA ASN A 682 -26.22 -9.97 -34.14
C ASN A 682 -24.82 -9.32 -34.04
N ASP A 683 -23.79 -9.99 -34.57
CA ASP A 683 -22.44 -9.44 -34.63
C ASP A 683 -22.44 -8.14 -35.44
N MET A 684 -23.04 -8.14 -36.64
CA MET A 684 -23.08 -6.96 -37.50
C MET A 684 -23.98 -5.85 -36.94
N LEU A 685 -25.13 -6.17 -36.35
CA LEU A 685 -25.99 -5.20 -35.68
C LEU A 685 -25.24 -4.49 -34.55
N SER A 686 -24.53 -5.26 -33.72
CA SER A 686 -23.72 -4.70 -32.64
C SER A 686 -22.61 -3.78 -33.17
N ALA A 687 -21.97 -4.14 -34.29
CA ALA A 687 -20.94 -3.33 -34.95
C ALA A 687 -21.50 -1.99 -35.46
N TYR A 688 -22.67 -2.00 -36.10
CA TYR A 688 -23.33 -0.78 -36.56
C TYR A 688 -23.78 0.12 -35.40
N ARG A 689 -24.23 -0.46 -34.28
CA ARG A 689 -24.53 0.30 -33.05
C ARG A 689 -23.28 0.96 -32.46
N THR A 690 -22.14 0.27 -32.46
CA THR A 690 -20.85 0.85 -32.07
C THR A 690 -20.43 1.99 -33.00
N TYR A 691 -20.55 1.79 -34.31
CA TYR A 691 -20.30 2.83 -35.32
C TYR A 691 -21.17 4.08 -35.10
N MET A 692 -22.48 3.90 -34.94
CA MET A 692 -23.40 5.02 -34.74
C MET A 692 -23.08 5.76 -33.43
N THR A 693 -22.76 5.03 -32.37
CA THR A 693 -22.35 5.64 -31.09
C THR A 693 -21.09 6.47 -31.25
N LEU A 694 -20.06 5.97 -31.96
CA LEU A 694 -18.86 6.75 -32.28
C LEU A 694 -19.15 7.98 -33.14
N LYS A 695 -20.07 7.86 -34.10
CA LYS A 695 -20.51 8.98 -34.94
C LYS A 695 -21.20 10.06 -34.11
N THR A 696 -22.10 9.69 -33.21
CA THR A 696 -22.77 10.62 -32.29
C THR A 696 -21.78 11.25 -31.32
N LEU A 697 -20.85 10.47 -30.73
CA LEU A 697 -19.77 10.99 -29.88
C LEU A 697 -18.95 12.06 -30.61
N LYS A 698 -18.53 11.77 -31.84
CA LYS A 698 -17.77 12.70 -32.69
C LYS A 698 -18.53 14.02 -32.87
N GLN A 699 -19.83 13.95 -33.18
CA GLN A 699 -20.66 15.14 -33.41
C GLN A 699 -20.86 15.96 -32.13
N GLU A 700 -21.26 15.32 -31.03
CA GLU A 700 -21.53 16.02 -29.77
C GLU A 700 -20.27 16.62 -29.16
N LEU A 701 -19.15 15.87 -29.12
CA LEU A 701 -17.89 16.38 -28.60
C LEU A 701 -17.37 17.57 -29.41
N ASN A 702 -17.55 17.58 -30.73
CA ASN A 702 -17.15 18.72 -31.55
C ASN A 702 -17.94 20.00 -31.20
N VAL A 703 -19.25 19.86 -30.95
CA VAL A 703 -20.10 20.98 -30.51
C VAL A 703 -19.69 21.44 -29.10
N LEU A 704 -19.47 20.51 -28.18
CA LEU A 704 -19.08 20.81 -26.80
C LEU A 704 -17.69 21.46 -26.72
N ALA A 705 -16.74 21.03 -27.57
CA ALA A 705 -15.41 21.63 -27.64
C ALA A 705 -15.49 23.12 -28.02
N GLY A 706 -16.31 23.45 -29.03
CA GLY A 706 -16.55 24.85 -29.42
C GLY A 706 -17.28 25.69 -28.36
N LYS A 707 -17.96 25.04 -27.40
CA LYS A 707 -18.66 25.71 -26.29
C LYS A 707 -17.78 25.90 -25.05
N TYR A 708 -16.90 24.94 -24.75
CA TYR A 708 -16.13 24.91 -23.50
C TYR A 708 -14.70 25.44 -23.64
N LEU A 709 -14.13 25.45 -24.84
CA LEU A 709 -12.76 25.89 -25.09
C LEU A 709 -12.72 27.14 -25.96
N ASP A 710 -11.61 27.87 -25.87
CA ASP A 710 -11.32 28.95 -26.81
C ASP A 710 -11.02 28.39 -28.21
N ARG A 711 -11.25 29.19 -29.27
CA ARG A 711 -11.16 28.73 -30.67
C ARG A 711 -9.89 27.94 -31.02
N PRO A 712 -8.67 28.34 -30.61
CA PRO A 712 -7.45 27.59 -30.92
C PRO A 712 -7.41 26.21 -30.25
N GLU A 713 -7.80 26.14 -28.99
CA GLU A 713 -7.83 24.90 -28.20
C GLU A 713 -8.93 23.96 -28.67
N ALA A 714 -10.12 24.51 -28.98
CA ALA A 714 -11.23 23.77 -29.55
C ALA A 714 -10.83 23.09 -30.86
N LYS A 715 -10.14 23.82 -31.76
CA LYS A 715 -9.63 23.26 -33.00
C LYS A 715 -8.69 22.07 -32.76
N THR A 716 -7.76 22.20 -31.82
CA THR A 716 -6.81 21.13 -31.48
C THR A 716 -7.51 19.87 -30.98
N ALA A 717 -8.46 20.02 -30.05
CA ALA A 717 -9.25 18.91 -29.53
C ALA A 717 -10.09 18.24 -30.64
N ILE A 718 -10.81 19.03 -31.44
CA ILE A 718 -11.65 18.56 -32.55
C ILE A 718 -10.81 17.78 -33.58
N ASP A 719 -9.66 18.32 -33.99
CA ASP A 719 -8.79 17.69 -34.97
C ASP A 719 -8.26 16.33 -34.46
N ARG A 720 -7.88 16.24 -33.18
CA ARG A 720 -7.46 14.97 -32.56
C ARG A 720 -8.58 13.95 -32.45
N ILE A 721 -9.78 14.37 -32.02
CA ILE A 721 -10.95 13.50 -31.91
C ILE A 721 -11.30 12.93 -33.28
N ASN A 722 -11.49 13.80 -34.26
CA ASN A 722 -11.88 13.42 -35.61
C ASN A 722 -10.83 12.49 -36.24
N LYS A 723 -9.54 12.84 -36.15
CA LYS A 723 -8.45 12.02 -36.72
C LYS A 723 -8.36 10.64 -36.08
N SER A 724 -8.62 10.53 -34.78
CA SER A 724 -8.53 9.26 -34.06
C SER A 724 -9.74 8.37 -34.37
N ILE A 725 -10.96 8.93 -34.37
CA ILE A 725 -12.19 8.20 -34.73
C ILE A 725 -12.13 7.73 -36.19
N ASP A 726 -11.70 8.59 -37.12
CA ASP A 726 -11.55 8.24 -38.54
C ASP A 726 -10.57 7.08 -38.80
N LYS A 727 -9.60 6.88 -37.89
CA LYS A 727 -8.61 5.80 -37.94
C LYS A 727 -9.03 4.57 -37.15
N ALA A 728 -10.07 4.67 -36.33
CA ALA A 728 -10.49 3.59 -35.46
C ALA A 728 -10.95 2.37 -36.29
N ARG A 729 -10.78 1.18 -35.71
CA ARG A 729 -11.29 -0.07 -36.26
C ARG A 729 -12.30 -0.66 -35.29
N ILE A 730 -13.45 -1.05 -35.81
CA ILE A 730 -14.51 -1.71 -35.05
C ILE A 730 -14.26 -3.21 -35.14
N SER A 731 -13.96 -3.82 -34.01
CA SER A 731 -13.75 -5.27 -33.90
C SER A 731 -15.09 -6.00 -33.89
N VAL A 732 -15.20 -7.05 -34.71
CA VAL A 732 -16.42 -7.85 -34.88
C VAL A 732 -16.02 -9.32 -35.05
N GLY A 733 -16.52 -10.22 -34.19
CA GLY A 733 -16.12 -11.62 -34.24
C GLY A 733 -14.59 -11.81 -34.18
N LYS A 734 -14.02 -12.42 -35.22
CA LYS A 734 -12.57 -12.66 -35.39
C LYS A 734 -11.89 -11.62 -36.30
N THR A 735 -12.60 -10.60 -36.77
CA THR A 735 -12.11 -9.59 -37.72
C THR A 735 -12.33 -8.17 -37.18
N SER A 736 -11.92 -7.16 -37.96
CA SER A 736 -12.21 -5.76 -37.66
C SER A 736 -12.37 -4.97 -38.96
N PHE A 737 -13.23 -3.96 -38.93
CA PHE A 737 -13.53 -3.08 -40.06
C PHE A 737 -13.13 -1.65 -39.73
N LYS A 738 -12.71 -0.86 -40.71
CA LYS A 738 -12.38 0.56 -40.47
C LYS A 738 -13.66 1.35 -40.23
N TYR A 739 -13.62 2.37 -39.38
CA TYR A 739 -14.77 3.27 -39.13
C TYR A 739 -15.43 3.76 -40.43
N LYS A 740 -14.61 4.17 -41.42
CA LYS A 740 -15.07 4.67 -42.71
C LYS A 740 -15.77 3.63 -43.60
N GLU A 741 -15.55 2.35 -43.36
CA GLU A 741 -16.24 1.28 -44.12
C GLU A 741 -17.73 1.18 -43.75
N PHE A 742 -18.15 1.83 -42.65
CA PHE A 742 -19.56 1.95 -42.25
C PHE A 742 -20.23 3.24 -42.75
N GLU A 743 -19.47 4.15 -43.39
CA GLU A 743 -20.04 5.30 -44.08
C GLU A 743 -20.66 4.82 -45.40
N GLU A 744 -21.83 5.38 -45.75
CA GLU A 744 -22.52 5.09 -47.02
C GLU A 744 -21.89 5.79 -48.21
#